data_AF-A0A438GKB0-F1
#
_entry.id   AF-A0A438GKB0-F1
#
_cell.length_a   1.000
_cell.length_b   1.000
_cell.length_c   1.000
_cell.angle_alpha   90.00
_cell.angle_beta   90.00
_cell.angle_gamma   90.00
#
_symmetry.space_group_name_H-M   'P 1'
#
loop_
_entity.id
_entity.type
_entity.pdbx_description
1 polymer ?
#
loop_
_entity_poly.entity_id
_entity_poly.type
_entity_poly.pdbx_seq_one_letter_code
_entity_poly.pdbx_strand_id
1 'polypeptide(L)'
;MATTFIPDKVQRVRQRSGDRMFASDDNGIMKQIHAIHVPDGRDFDVKPLLRIVENILLRTTSSTTLTPALPGVPLISCKCTSGGDAHATAVAVFNILSSYSWDAKVVLALAAFATTYGEFWLVAHLYPTNPLAKSVAILKQLPDILEHTDALKPKFEALSSLIKVMVDVAKCIVQFKELPPQYITPDTPAMVTAIAHIPTAVYWTIRSIVACASQIASLIGMSHESLSKLGMELKDIPIFSSLHQNLSSLSFPYHSIFAHLSKPHKSDLEWYIASTMDAWELSGLAHKVSNMYGHLQSQLYLCQQHINDKKHIEAYMMLVRLFETPHIDNMKIIRVLIYAKDDQPPLFDGLSKRKVSLDILRRKNVLLFISELEVPHEELFILDQMYQESRQDPTRPESQYEVVWMPMVDRSTPWTEEKNRQFETLKSMMPWYSVDHPSSIDLAVIKYIKEMWGFNKKPLLVVLDPQGRVVNNNAIHMMWIWGSLAFPFTSLREEGLWKGETWRMELLADTIDPIIHNWISEGSYICLFGGEDMEWIRKFCILAKAIARAAGIRLEMLYVGKSNPREKIQKINAIISTDNLSHTLPDLHLVWFFWVRLESMWYSKMQHGKTVESDPIMQEIVSMLSFDGSDQGWVVFSKGSGEMTKAKGENIVRCLSDYDVWKNNVSSKGFLGALNDYLREIHTPHHCNRLILPGTTGSIPERVVCAECGRPMEKFVMYRCCTD
;
A
#
# COMPACT_ATOMS: atom_id res chain seq x y z
N MET A 1 -15.23 6.50 19.84
CA MET A 1 -16.44 7.11 19.24
C MET A 1 -16.02 8.38 18.54
N ALA A 2 -15.98 8.38 17.20
CA ALA A 2 -15.83 9.58 16.39
C ALA A 2 -16.57 9.33 15.07
N THR A 3 -17.84 9.71 15.04
CA THR A 3 -18.70 9.73 13.85
C THR A 3 -18.33 10.92 12.99
N THR A 4 -17.69 10.66 11.86
CA THR A 4 -17.45 11.67 10.82
C THR A 4 -18.75 11.88 10.04
N PHE A 5 -19.44 12.99 10.33
CA PHE A 5 -20.59 13.47 9.56
C PHE A 5 -20.13 13.89 8.15
N ILE A 6 -20.57 13.16 7.13
CA ILE A 6 -20.49 13.59 5.74
C ILE A 6 -21.71 14.49 5.46
N PRO A 7 -21.57 15.67 4.83
CA PRO A 7 -22.69 16.59 4.65
C PRO A 7 -23.69 16.07 3.62
N ASP A 8 -24.93 15.83 4.05
CA ASP A 8 -26.12 15.35 3.30
C ASP A 8 -26.52 16.18 2.05
N LYS A 9 -25.82 17.28 1.75
CA LYS A 9 -26.15 18.18 0.64
C LYS A 9 -25.49 17.83 -0.70
N VAL A 10 -24.40 17.06 -0.72
CA VAL A 10 -23.71 16.71 -1.99
C VAL A 10 -24.27 15.43 -2.61
N GLN A 11 -24.82 14.50 -1.81
CA GLN A 11 -25.51 13.29 -2.30
C GLN A 11 -26.87 13.58 -2.95
N ARG A 12 -27.66 14.51 -2.40
CA ARG A 12 -28.99 14.85 -2.97
C ARG A 12 -28.93 15.57 -4.32
N VAL A 13 -27.85 16.30 -4.61
CA VAL A 13 -27.71 17.03 -5.88
C VAL A 13 -27.23 16.10 -7.01
N ARG A 14 -26.44 15.06 -6.72
CA ARG A 14 -26.06 14.03 -7.70
C ARG A 14 -27.16 12.99 -7.95
N GLN A 15 -27.92 12.58 -6.93
CA GLN A 15 -29.06 11.66 -7.11
C GLN A 15 -30.17 12.26 -7.98
N ARG A 16 -30.49 13.56 -7.81
CA ARG A 16 -31.49 14.24 -8.66
C ARG A 16 -31.11 14.36 -10.14
N SER A 17 -29.83 14.23 -10.47
CA SER A 17 -29.35 14.26 -11.86
C SER A 17 -29.38 12.88 -12.55
N GLY A 18 -29.31 11.78 -11.78
CA GLY A 18 -29.37 10.42 -12.32
C GLY A 18 -30.79 9.98 -12.67
N ASP A 19 -31.80 10.44 -11.91
CA ASP A 19 -33.21 10.07 -12.10
C ASP A 19 -33.86 10.73 -13.34
N ARG A 20 -33.24 11.79 -13.88
CA ARG A 20 -33.73 12.50 -15.08
C ARG A 20 -33.18 11.94 -16.40
N MET A 21 -32.38 10.87 -16.35
CA MET A 21 -31.64 10.35 -17.51
C MET A 21 -32.45 9.40 -18.41
N PHE A 22 -33.60 8.92 -17.93
CA PHE A 22 -34.53 8.07 -18.69
C PHE A 22 -35.82 8.83 -18.94
N ALA A 23 -36.25 8.92 -20.21
CA ALA A 23 -37.48 9.61 -20.58
C ALA A 23 -38.70 8.93 -19.94
N SER A 24 -39.76 9.68 -19.66
CA SER A 24 -41.03 9.16 -19.11
C SER A 24 -41.60 7.97 -19.91
N ASP A 25 -41.29 7.89 -21.20
CA ASP A 25 -41.72 6.83 -22.12
C ASP A 25 -40.99 5.50 -21.91
N ASP A 26 -39.78 5.50 -21.34
CA ASP A 26 -39.00 4.29 -21.07
C ASP A 26 -39.64 3.46 -19.94
N ASN A 27 -40.41 4.08 -19.04
CA ASN A 27 -41.04 3.40 -17.90
C ASN A 27 -42.15 2.41 -18.32
N GLY A 28 -42.93 2.75 -19.35
CA GLY A 28 -43.95 1.85 -19.90
C GLY A 28 -43.33 0.61 -20.57
N ILE A 29 -42.27 0.85 -21.35
CA ILE A 29 -41.48 -0.18 -22.02
C ILE A 29 -40.84 -1.12 -20.98
N MET A 30 -40.24 -0.57 -19.93
CA MET A 30 -39.59 -1.40 -18.92
C MET A 30 -40.57 -2.29 -18.16
N LYS A 31 -41.81 -1.84 -17.88
CA LYS A 31 -42.85 -2.70 -17.31
C LYS A 31 -43.16 -3.91 -18.20
N GLN A 32 -43.25 -3.70 -19.51
CA GLN A 32 -43.47 -4.79 -20.47
C GLN A 32 -42.27 -5.76 -20.52
N ILE A 33 -41.05 -5.23 -20.59
CA ILE A 33 -39.83 -6.04 -20.63
C ILE A 33 -39.63 -6.85 -19.34
N HIS A 34 -39.96 -6.28 -18.18
CA HIS A 34 -39.96 -6.99 -16.90
C HIS A 34 -41.02 -8.09 -16.84
N ALA A 35 -42.22 -7.87 -17.39
CA ALA A 35 -43.27 -8.89 -17.43
C ALA A 35 -42.90 -10.12 -18.27
N ILE A 36 -42.02 -9.95 -19.28
CA ILE A 36 -41.52 -11.02 -20.16
C ILE A 36 -40.30 -11.75 -19.55
N HIS A 37 -39.66 -11.17 -18.54
CA HIS A 37 -38.48 -11.75 -17.90
C HIS A 37 -38.87 -12.83 -16.88
N VAL A 38 -38.89 -14.10 -17.32
CA VAL A 38 -39.22 -15.27 -16.50
C VAL A 38 -38.04 -16.24 -16.49
N PRO A 39 -36.94 -15.93 -15.77
CA PRO A 39 -35.77 -16.80 -15.74
C PRO A 39 -36.13 -18.12 -15.06
N ASP A 40 -35.76 -19.25 -15.68
CA ASP A 40 -36.08 -20.60 -15.20
C ASP A 40 -34.98 -21.20 -14.29
N GLY A 41 -34.01 -20.37 -13.91
CA GLY A 41 -32.87 -20.74 -13.07
C GLY A 41 -31.74 -21.45 -13.82
N ARG A 42 -31.84 -21.67 -15.14
CA ARG A 42 -30.72 -22.17 -15.93
C ARG A 42 -29.66 -21.08 -16.09
N ASP A 43 -28.47 -21.37 -15.58
CA ASP A 43 -27.29 -20.53 -15.75
C ASP A 43 -26.36 -21.12 -16.81
N PHE A 44 -25.87 -20.27 -17.72
CA PHE A 44 -24.96 -20.65 -18.79
C PHE A 44 -23.75 -19.72 -18.74
N ASP A 45 -22.54 -20.27 -18.75
CA ASP A 45 -21.33 -19.45 -18.78
C ASP A 45 -21.18 -18.75 -20.13
N VAL A 46 -21.51 -17.45 -20.13
CA VAL A 46 -21.50 -16.60 -21.32
C VAL A 46 -20.09 -16.16 -21.73
N LYS A 47 -19.05 -16.35 -20.89
CA LYS A 47 -17.70 -15.82 -21.16
C LYS A 47 -17.06 -16.34 -22.45
N PRO A 48 -17.06 -17.67 -22.72
CA PRO A 48 -16.45 -18.17 -23.95
C PRO A 48 -17.16 -17.62 -25.19
N LEU A 49 -18.49 -17.50 -25.12
CA LEU A 49 -19.30 -16.95 -26.20
C LEU A 49 -19.04 -15.46 -26.41
N LEU A 50 -19.01 -14.66 -25.34
CA LEU A 50 -18.73 -13.22 -25.40
C LEU A 50 -17.35 -12.95 -26.00
N ARG A 51 -16.34 -13.77 -25.71
CA ARG A 51 -15.00 -13.66 -26.32
C ARG A 51 -15.02 -13.92 -27.83
N ILE A 52 -15.81 -14.88 -28.30
CA ILE A 52 -15.97 -15.15 -29.74
C ILE A 52 -16.69 -13.99 -30.42
N VAL A 53 -17.78 -13.50 -29.81
CA VAL A 53 -18.55 -12.34 -30.27
C VAL A 53 -17.66 -11.11 -30.38
N GLU A 54 -16.86 -10.82 -29.36
CA GLU A 54 -15.92 -9.71 -29.37
C GLU A 54 -14.92 -9.83 -30.52
N ASN A 55 -14.37 -11.03 -30.77
CA ASN A 55 -13.46 -11.24 -31.88
C ASN A 55 -14.13 -10.97 -33.23
N ILE A 56 -15.37 -11.43 -33.45
CA ILE A 56 -16.07 -11.23 -34.72
C ILE A 56 -16.46 -9.75 -34.91
N LEU A 57 -16.98 -9.10 -33.86
CA LEU A 57 -17.52 -7.75 -33.96
C LEU A 57 -16.44 -6.65 -33.95
N LEU A 58 -15.29 -6.89 -33.28
CA LEU A 58 -14.24 -5.88 -33.12
C LEU A 58 -12.98 -6.14 -33.96
N ARG A 59 -12.76 -7.34 -34.54
CA ARG A 59 -11.55 -7.67 -35.34
C ARG A 59 -11.74 -7.74 -36.85
N THR A 60 -12.86 -7.27 -37.40
CA THR A 60 -13.08 -7.13 -38.85
C THR A 60 -12.12 -6.14 -39.55
N THR A 61 -11.09 -5.64 -38.85
CA THR A 61 -10.04 -4.76 -39.36
C THR A 61 -8.61 -5.28 -39.21
N SER A 62 -8.34 -6.50 -38.73
CA SER A 62 -6.96 -7.05 -38.69
C SER A 62 -6.89 -8.58 -38.62
N SER A 63 -6.14 -9.18 -39.55
CA SER A 63 -5.93 -10.63 -39.71
C SER A 63 -5.17 -11.28 -38.56
N THR A 64 -5.74 -12.30 -37.89
CA THR A 64 -5.00 -13.54 -37.51
C THR A 64 -5.94 -14.68 -37.03
N THR A 65 -5.41 -15.89 -37.16
CA THR A 65 -5.98 -17.26 -37.08
C THR A 65 -6.74 -17.64 -35.80
N LEU A 66 -7.82 -18.42 -35.96
CA LEU A 66 -8.52 -19.15 -34.90
C LEU A 66 -8.62 -20.67 -35.24
N THR A 67 -8.43 -21.52 -34.23
CA THR A 67 -8.67 -22.97 -34.21
C THR A 67 -10.09 -23.30 -33.67
N PRO A 68 -10.72 -24.44 -34.01
CA PRO A 68 -12.16 -24.62 -33.80
C PRO A 68 -12.56 -25.45 -32.55
N ALA A 69 -13.84 -25.25 -32.21
CA ALA A 69 -14.84 -26.16 -31.59
C ALA A 69 -15.19 -26.01 -30.10
N LEU A 70 -16.46 -25.63 -29.85
CA LEU A 70 -17.30 -26.05 -28.71
C LEU A 70 -18.73 -26.33 -29.22
N PRO A 71 -19.47 -27.28 -28.61
CA PRO A 71 -20.71 -27.83 -29.15
C PRO A 71 -21.97 -27.04 -28.78
N GLY A 72 -22.89 -26.94 -29.74
CA GLY A 72 -24.35 -26.87 -29.51
C GLY A 72 -24.90 -25.62 -28.82
N VAL A 73 -24.67 -24.42 -29.36
CA VAL A 73 -25.48 -23.23 -29.02
C VAL A 73 -26.67 -23.16 -30.00
N PRO A 74 -27.93 -23.08 -29.54
CA PRO A 74 -29.06 -22.89 -30.44
C PRO A 74 -28.94 -21.52 -31.13
N LEU A 75 -28.68 -21.54 -32.44
CA LEU A 75 -28.56 -20.34 -33.26
C LEU A 75 -29.95 -19.70 -33.39
N ILE A 76 -30.13 -18.52 -32.80
CA ILE A 76 -31.40 -17.78 -32.92
C ILE A 76 -31.42 -17.10 -34.29
N SER A 77 -32.16 -17.67 -35.23
CA SER A 77 -32.51 -17.02 -36.49
C SER A 77 -33.84 -16.27 -36.31
N CYS A 78 -33.78 -14.94 -36.19
CA CYS A 78 -34.98 -14.11 -36.15
C CYS A 78 -35.39 -13.71 -37.58
N LYS A 79 -36.60 -14.07 -38.00
CA LYS A 79 -37.22 -13.56 -39.23
C LYS A 79 -37.61 -12.09 -39.03
N CYS A 80 -36.82 -11.16 -39.56
CA CYS A 80 -37.19 -9.75 -39.59
C CYS A 80 -37.95 -9.46 -40.89
N THR A 81 -39.27 -9.26 -40.80
CA THR A 81 -40.07 -8.71 -41.90
C THR A 81 -39.71 -7.24 -42.10
N SER A 82 -39.30 -6.89 -43.32
CA SER A 82 -39.09 -5.52 -43.78
C SER A 82 -40.33 -4.66 -43.49
N GLY A 83 -40.17 -3.64 -42.63
CA GLY A 83 -41.18 -2.61 -42.34
C GLY A 83 -41.72 -2.53 -40.89
N GLY A 84 -41.29 -3.40 -39.97
CA GLY A 84 -41.78 -3.43 -38.58
C GLY A 84 -41.03 -2.51 -37.61
N ASP A 85 -41.76 -1.91 -36.67
CA ASP A 85 -41.25 -1.14 -35.51
C ASP A 85 -40.09 -1.86 -34.80
N ALA A 86 -38.91 -1.23 -34.72
CA ALA A 86 -37.71 -1.76 -34.06
C ALA A 86 -37.97 -2.19 -32.61
N HIS A 87 -38.95 -1.56 -31.94
CA HIS A 87 -39.43 -1.97 -30.62
C HIS A 87 -40.06 -3.36 -30.64
N ALA A 88 -40.97 -3.64 -31.59
CA ALA A 88 -41.69 -4.90 -31.68
C ALA A 88 -40.73 -6.08 -31.92
N THR A 89 -39.73 -5.89 -32.78
CA THR A 89 -38.68 -6.90 -33.01
C THR A 89 -37.81 -7.11 -31.78
N ALA A 90 -37.43 -6.05 -31.06
CA ALA A 90 -36.70 -6.19 -29.79
C ALA A 90 -37.52 -6.97 -28.76
N VAL A 91 -38.81 -6.68 -28.61
CA VAL A 91 -39.73 -7.41 -27.72
C VAL A 91 -39.86 -8.90 -28.13
N ALA A 92 -39.90 -9.21 -29.42
CA ALA A 92 -39.90 -10.59 -29.89
C ALA A 92 -38.61 -11.35 -29.49
N VAL A 93 -37.44 -10.69 -29.59
CA VAL A 93 -36.17 -11.25 -29.10
C VAL A 93 -36.22 -11.50 -27.59
N PHE A 94 -36.80 -10.59 -26.81
CA PHE A 94 -36.99 -10.78 -25.36
C PHE A 94 -37.91 -11.96 -25.02
N ASN A 95 -38.96 -12.19 -25.80
CA ASN A 95 -39.85 -13.35 -25.60
C ASN A 95 -39.11 -14.68 -25.84
N ILE A 96 -38.30 -14.75 -26.91
CA ILE A 96 -37.48 -15.93 -27.21
C ILE A 96 -36.47 -16.17 -26.08
N LEU A 97 -35.87 -15.10 -25.56
CA LEU A 97 -34.84 -15.18 -24.51
C LEU A 97 -35.43 -15.09 -23.09
N SER A 98 -36.74 -15.24 -22.92
CA SER A 98 -37.46 -14.98 -21.65
C SER A 98 -36.88 -15.74 -20.46
N SER A 99 -36.48 -17.00 -20.66
CA SER A 99 -35.92 -17.90 -19.65
C SER A 99 -34.48 -17.61 -19.22
N TYR A 100 -33.74 -16.77 -19.95
CA TYR A 100 -32.33 -16.51 -19.70
C TYR A 100 -32.10 -15.36 -18.70
N SER A 101 -30.95 -15.33 -18.03
CA SER A 101 -30.54 -14.16 -17.24
C SER A 101 -30.23 -12.93 -18.13
N TRP A 102 -30.15 -11.73 -17.55
CA TRP A 102 -29.93 -10.48 -18.30
C TRP A 102 -28.59 -10.46 -19.06
N ASP A 103 -27.53 -11.00 -18.47
CA ASP A 103 -26.22 -11.19 -19.11
C ASP A 103 -26.30 -12.18 -20.29
N ALA A 104 -27.00 -13.31 -20.12
CA ALA A 104 -27.20 -14.27 -21.20
C ALA A 104 -28.06 -13.70 -22.34
N LYS A 105 -29.11 -12.95 -22.03
CA LYS A 105 -29.95 -12.26 -23.02
C LYS A 105 -29.12 -11.35 -23.93
N VAL A 106 -28.25 -10.50 -23.36
CA VAL A 106 -27.44 -9.58 -24.15
C VAL A 106 -26.35 -10.29 -24.96
N VAL A 107 -25.68 -11.30 -24.37
CA VAL A 107 -24.60 -12.03 -25.07
C VAL A 107 -25.16 -12.90 -26.20
N LEU A 108 -26.30 -13.57 -26.01
CA LEU A 108 -26.95 -14.37 -27.05
C LEU A 108 -27.45 -13.50 -28.21
N ALA A 109 -28.03 -12.33 -27.91
CA ALA A 109 -28.45 -11.38 -28.94
C ALA A 109 -27.23 -10.85 -29.74
N LEU A 110 -26.12 -10.52 -29.06
CA LEU A 110 -24.89 -10.11 -29.73
C LEU A 110 -24.27 -11.25 -30.54
N ALA A 111 -24.38 -12.49 -30.09
CA ALA A 111 -23.90 -13.65 -30.84
C ALA A 111 -24.65 -13.86 -32.15
N ALA A 112 -25.99 -13.79 -32.11
CA ALA A 112 -26.81 -13.86 -33.31
C ALA A 112 -26.46 -12.72 -34.30
N PHE A 113 -26.25 -11.51 -33.78
CA PHE A 113 -25.82 -10.38 -34.59
C PHE A 113 -24.41 -10.55 -35.17
N ALA A 114 -23.46 -11.07 -34.38
CA ALA A 114 -22.09 -11.31 -34.78
C ALA A 114 -22.02 -12.26 -35.98
N THR A 115 -22.87 -13.28 -36.06
CA THR A 115 -22.95 -14.17 -37.23
C THR A 115 -23.30 -13.38 -38.50
N THR A 116 -24.38 -12.59 -38.46
CA THR A 116 -24.82 -11.78 -39.61
C THR A 116 -23.80 -10.71 -40.00
N TYR A 117 -23.22 -10.02 -39.02
CA TYR A 117 -22.21 -8.99 -39.24
C TYR A 117 -20.90 -9.58 -39.79
N GLY A 118 -20.46 -10.71 -39.23
CA GLY A 118 -19.25 -11.42 -39.63
C GLY A 118 -19.34 -11.96 -41.05
N GLU A 119 -20.47 -12.55 -41.44
CA GLU A 119 -20.70 -13.00 -42.81
C GLU A 119 -20.61 -11.87 -43.84
N PHE A 120 -21.19 -10.71 -43.52
CA PHE A 120 -21.10 -9.52 -44.37
C PHE A 120 -19.64 -9.07 -44.55
N TRP A 121 -18.93 -8.86 -43.44
CA TRP A 121 -17.55 -8.37 -43.49
C TRP A 121 -16.55 -9.38 -44.06
N LEU A 122 -16.77 -10.67 -43.86
CA LEU A 122 -15.93 -11.71 -44.46
C LEU A 122 -16.00 -11.67 -45.99
N VAL A 123 -17.21 -11.52 -46.56
CA VAL A 123 -17.40 -11.38 -48.00
C VAL A 123 -16.84 -10.05 -48.51
N ALA A 124 -17.09 -8.95 -47.80
CA ALA A 124 -16.60 -7.62 -48.18
C ALA A 124 -15.06 -7.55 -48.16
N HIS A 125 -14.41 -8.15 -47.17
CA HIS A 125 -12.96 -8.12 -47.02
C HIS A 125 -12.24 -9.02 -48.05
N LEU A 126 -12.85 -10.16 -48.41
CA LEU A 126 -12.29 -11.11 -49.38
C LEU A 126 -12.66 -10.77 -50.84
N TYR A 127 -13.59 -9.85 -51.06
CA TYR A 127 -14.02 -9.40 -52.40
C TYR A 127 -12.86 -9.08 -53.38
N PRO A 128 -11.83 -8.29 -53.01
CA PRO A 128 -10.77 -7.93 -53.94
C PRO A 128 -9.80 -9.07 -54.28
N THR A 129 -9.73 -10.12 -53.46
CA THR A 129 -8.66 -11.14 -53.53
C THR A 129 -9.15 -12.55 -53.82
N ASN A 130 -10.41 -12.86 -53.49
CA ASN A 130 -10.95 -14.22 -53.56
C ASN A 130 -12.06 -14.32 -54.62
N PRO A 131 -11.88 -15.13 -55.69
CA PRO A 131 -12.88 -15.30 -56.75
C PRO A 131 -14.24 -15.80 -56.25
N LEU A 132 -14.27 -16.69 -55.24
CA LEU A 132 -15.51 -17.19 -54.64
C LEU A 132 -16.24 -16.07 -53.88
N ALA A 133 -15.51 -15.27 -53.10
CA ALA A 133 -16.09 -14.10 -52.42
C ALA A 133 -16.63 -13.07 -53.41
N LYS A 134 -15.95 -12.88 -54.56
CA LYS A 134 -16.43 -12.03 -55.65
C LYS A 134 -17.75 -12.53 -56.25
N SER A 135 -17.88 -13.84 -56.52
CA SER A 135 -19.13 -14.44 -56.99
C SER A 135 -20.26 -14.35 -55.96
N VAL A 136 -19.97 -14.62 -54.67
CA VAL A 136 -20.95 -14.46 -53.58
C VAL A 136 -21.36 -13.00 -53.42
N ALA A 137 -20.44 -12.06 -53.59
CA ALA A 137 -20.71 -10.63 -53.53
C ALA A 137 -21.64 -10.16 -54.65
N ILE A 138 -21.41 -10.61 -55.89
CA ILE A 138 -22.28 -10.33 -57.04
C ILE A 138 -23.70 -10.84 -56.80
N LEU A 139 -23.84 -12.07 -56.30
CA LEU A 139 -25.17 -12.64 -55.98
C LEU A 139 -25.88 -11.88 -54.85
N LYS A 140 -25.12 -11.32 -53.91
CA LYS A 140 -25.62 -10.46 -52.83
C LYS A 140 -25.74 -8.98 -53.22
N GLN A 141 -25.55 -8.62 -54.50
CA GLN A 141 -25.59 -7.23 -55.01
C GLN A 141 -24.65 -6.27 -54.26
N LEU A 142 -23.56 -6.78 -53.69
CA LEU A 142 -22.56 -6.00 -52.95
C LEU A 142 -21.67 -5.04 -53.82
N PRO A 143 -21.42 -5.27 -55.13
CA PRO A 143 -20.54 -4.42 -55.93
C PRO A 143 -20.95 -2.93 -56.01
N ASP A 144 -22.24 -2.62 -56.12
CA ASP A 144 -22.76 -1.24 -56.21
C ASP A 144 -22.49 -0.42 -54.94
N ILE A 145 -22.35 -1.09 -53.79
CA ILE A 145 -22.09 -0.50 -52.47
C ILE A 145 -20.60 -0.18 -52.30
N LEU A 146 -19.74 -1.04 -52.87
CA LEU A 146 -18.27 -0.91 -52.79
C LEU A 146 -17.75 0.22 -53.69
N GLU A 147 -18.45 0.55 -54.79
CA GLU A 147 -18.14 1.71 -55.64
C GLU A 147 -18.44 3.06 -54.95
N HIS A 148 -19.35 3.08 -53.96
CA HIS A 148 -19.72 4.26 -53.16
C HIS A 148 -19.13 4.18 -51.74
N THR A 149 -17.87 3.77 -51.59
CA THR A 149 -17.28 3.57 -50.25
C THR A 149 -17.13 4.88 -49.46
N ASP A 150 -16.77 5.99 -50.13
CA ASP A 150 -16.58 7.30 -49.46
C ASP A 150 -17.87 7.91 -48.90
N ALA A 151 -18.99 7.61 -49.57
CA ALA A 151 -20.36 7.97 -49.24
C ALA A 151 -20.91 7.30 -47.96
N LEU A 152 -20.47 6.06 -47.71
CA LEU A 152 -20.97 5.19 -46.65
C LEU A 152 -20.04 5.15 -45.43
N LYS A 153 -18.85 5.76 -45.54
CA LYS A 153 -17.86 5.82 -44.47
C LYS A 153 -18.42 6.37 -43.14
N PRO A 154 -19.16 7.49 -43.08
CA PRO A 154 -19.74 7.97 -41.82
C PRO A 154 -20.74 6.99 -41.19
N LYS A 155 -21.46 6.24 -42.03
CA LYS A 155 -22.44 5.22 -41.61
C LYS A 155 -21.74 3.98 -41.03
N PHE A 156 -20.63 3.53 -41.63
CA PHE A 156 -19.80 2.45 -41.08
C PHE A 156 -19.08 2.86 -39.78
N GLU A 157 -18.61 4.11 -39.68
CA GLU A 157 -18.02 4.65 -38.46
C GLU A 157 -19.04 4.71 -37.31
N ALA A 158 -20.26 5.20 -37.57
CA ALA A 158 -21.35 5.21 -36.59
C ALA A 158 -21.75 3.78 -36.16
N LEU A 159 -21.83 2.84 -37.11
CA LEU A 159 -22.10 1.43 -36.85
C LEU A 159 -21.02 0.79 -35.98
N SER A 160 -19.74 0.98 -36.33
CA SER A 160 -18.59 0.45 -35.59
C SER A 160 -18.54 1.01 -34.16
N SER A 161 -18.79 2.31 -34.01
CA SER A 161 -18.88 2.98 -32.71
C SER A 161 -19.99 2.38 -31.83
N LEU A 162 -21.20 2.20 -32.39
CA LEU A 162 -22.30 1.59 -31.67
C LEU A 162 -22.01 0.13 -31.29
N ILE A 163 -21.44 -0.66 -32.20
CA ILE A 163 -21.04 -2.06 -31.94
C ILE A 163 -20.06 -2.16 -30.78
N LYS A 164 -19.03 -1.30 -30.76
CA LYS A 164 -18.07 -1.25 -29.66
C LYS A 164 -18.75 -1.00 -28.32
N VAL A 165 -19.61 0.01 -28.25
CA VAL A 165 -20.32 0.36 -27.02
C VAL A 165 -21.27 -0.77 -26.57
N MET A 166 -21.94 -1.45 -27.50
CA MET A 166 -22.80 -2.61 -27.17
C MET A 166 -21.99 -3.77 -26.56
N VAL A 167 -20.80 -4.05 -27.10
CA VAL A 167 -19.89 -5.06 -26.55
C VAL A 167 -19.37 -4.64 -25.16
N ASP A 168 -19.04 -3.36 -24.97
CA ASP A 168 -18.58 -2.82 -23.69
C ASP A 168 -19.67 -2.91 -22.60
N VAL A 169 -20.95 -2.64 -22.94
CA VAL A 169 -22.09 -2.87 -22.04
C VAL A 169 -22.22 -4.33 -21.67
N ALA A 170 -22.16 -5.25 -22.64
CA ALA A 170 -22.27 -6.68 -22.37
C ALA A 170 -21.15 -7.16 -21.42
N LYS A 171 -19.90 -6.74 -21.65
CA LYS A 171 -18.77 -7.01 -20.75
C LYS A 171 -19.01 -6.49 -19.34
N CYS A 172 -19.48 -5.25 -19.22
CA CYS A 172 -19.76 -4.62 -17.93
C CYS A 172 -20.83 -5.39 -17.14
N ILE A 173 -21.93 -5.79 -17.80
CA ILE A 173 -23.02 -6.58 -17.19
C ILE A 173 -22.50 -7.95 -16.73
N VAL A 174 -21.68 -8.63 -17.55
CA VAL A 174 -21.06 -9.90 -17.17
C VAL A 174 -20.15 -9.74 -15.95
N GLN A 175 -19.36 -8.67 -15.87
CA GLN A 175 -18.50 -8.37 -14.72
C GLN A 175 -19.27 -8.18 -13.40
N PHE A 176 -20.49 -7.62 -13.44
CA PHE A 176 -21.34 -7.52 -12.23
C PHE A 176 -21.76 -8.90 -11.69
N LYS A 177 -22.06 -9.85 -12.57
CA LYS A 177 -22.44 -11.21 -12.18
C LYS A 177 -21.27 -12.00 -11.59
N GLU A 178 -20.04 -11.62 -11.95
CA GLU A 178 -18.81 -12.25 -11.45
C GLU A 178 -18.32 -11.72 -10.10
N LEU A 179 -18.96 -10.68 -9.55
CA LEU A 179 -18.53 -10.12 -8.28
C LEU A 179 -18.67 -11.18 -7.17
N PRO A 180 -17.64 -11.35 -6.30
CA PRO A 180 -17.62 -12.40 -5.30
C PRO A 180 -18.73 -12.20 -4.25
N PRO A 181 -19.70 -13.11 -4.13
CA PRO A 181 -20.89 -12.92 -3.28
C PRO A 181 -20.57 -12.89 -1.78
N GLN A 182 -19.43 -13.44 -1.38
CA GLN A 182 -18.95 -13.38 0.00
C GLN A 182 -18.61 -11.95 0.46
N TYR A 183 -18.30 -11.03 -0.47
CA TYR A 183 -17.91 -9.66 -0.15
C TYR A 183 -18.98 -8.62 -0.49
N ILE A 184 -19.86 -8.91 -1.46
CA ILE A 184 -20.88 -7.96 -1.91
C ILE A 184 -22.27 -8.62 -1.96
N THR A 185 -23.27 -7.93 -1.44
CA THR A 185 -24.66 -8.38 -1.45
C THR A 185 -25.50 -7.52 -2.41
N PRO A 186 -26.63 -8.05 -2.91
CA PRO A 186 -27.57 -7.29 -3.74
C PRO A 186 -28.06 -5.98 -3.11
N ASP A 187 -28.06 -5.89 -1.78
CA ASP A 187 -28.52 -4.72 -1.00
C ASP A 187 -27.49 -3.58 -0.94
N THR A 188 -26.28 -3.79 -1.45
CA THR A 188 -25.24 -2.75 -1.49
C THR A 188 -25.71 -1.59 -2.38
N PRO A 189 -25.64 -0.30 -1.98
CA PRO A 189 -26.25 0.80 -2.73
C PRO A 189 -25.87 0.88 -4.21
N ALA A 190 -24.59 0.62 -4.52
CA ALA A 190 -24.11 0.56 -5.91
C ALA A 190 -24.70 -0.64 -6.68
N MET A 191 -24.86 -1.79 -6.01
CA MET A 191 -25.44 -3.00 -6.59
C MET A 191 -26.95 -2.85 -6.82
N VAL A 192 -27.69 -2.24 -5.89
CA VAL A 192 -29.12 -1.92 -6.06
C VAL A 192 -29.33 -1.04 -7.29
N THR A 193 -28.49 -0.01 -7.43
CA THR A 193 -28.53 0.91 -8.57
C THR A 193 -28.20 0.17 -9.88
N ALA A 194 -27.16 -0.66 -9.90
CA ALA A 194 -26.81 -1.46 -11.06
C ALA A 194 -27.93 -2.44 -11.45
N ILE A 195 -28.49 -3.19 -10.50
CA ILE A 195 -29.59 -4.15 -10.73
C ILE A 195 -30.82 -3.45 -11.32
N ALA A 196 -31.13 -2.22 -10.90
CA ALA A 196 -32.23 -1.44 -11.45
C ALA A 196 -31.98 -0.98 -12.90
N HIS A 197 -30.73 -0.71 -13.29
CA HIS A 197 -30.38 -0.18 -14.61
C HIS A 197 -29.96 -1.25 -15.63
N ILE A 198 -29.53 -2.44 -15.21
CA ILE A 198 -29.13 -3.54 -16.10
C ILE A 198 -30.25 -3.92 -17.10
N PRO A 199 -31.52 -4.12 -16.70
CA PRO A 199 -32.60 -4.46 -17.63
C PRO A 199 -32.77 -3.42 -18.73
N THR A 200 -32.70 -2.14 -18.37
CA THR A 200 -32.80 -1.01 -19.30
C THR A 200 -31.62 -1.01 -20.28
N ALA A 201 -30.40 -1.22 -19.79
CA ALA A 201 -29.20 -1.31 -20.62
C ALA A 201 -29.27 -2.48 -21.60
N VAL A 202 -29.75 -3.66 -21.17
CA VAL A 202 -29.95 -4.82 -22.04
C VAL A 202 -30.99 -4.53 -23.11
N TYR A 203 -32.10 -3.87 -22.76
CA TYR A 203 -33.13 -3.49 -23.72
C TYR A 203 -32.58 -2.55 -24.81
N TRP A 204 -31.90 -1.47 -24.42
CA TRP A 204 -31.34 -0.54 -25.39
C TRP A 204 -30.24 -1.18 -26.23
N THR A 205 -29.44 -2.09 -25.66
CA THR A 205 -28.45 -2.86 -26.41
C THR A 205 -29.11 -3.78 -27.45
N ILE A 206 -30.16 -4.54 -27.08
CA ILE A 206 -30.88 -5.40 -28.03
C ILE A 206 -31.60 -4.58 -29.10
N ARG A 207 -32.18 -3.43 -28.74
CA ARG A 207 -32.77 -2.51 -29.72
C ARG A 207 -31.71 -1.97 -30.69
N SER A 208 -30.53 -1.63 -30.19
CA SER A 208 -29.39 -1.23 -31.02
C SER A 208 -28.90 -2.35 -31.94
N ILE A 209 -28.88 -3.60 -31.46
CA ILE A 209 -28.58 -4.78 -32.30
C ILE A 209 -29.57 -4.88 -33.47
N VAL A 210 -30.87 -4.74 -33.20
CA VAL A 210 -31.91 -4.78 -34.24
C VAL A 210 -31.73 -3.65 -35.26
N ALA A 211 -31.41 -2.43 -34.79
CA ALA A 211 -31.13 -1.31 -35.67
C ALA A 211 -29.90 -1.57 -36.57
N CYS A 212 -28.80 -2.05 -35.99
CA CYS A 212 -27.59 -2.44 -36.73
C CYS A 212 -27.88 -3.54 -37.76
N ALA A 213 -28.63 -4.58 -37.39
CA ALA A 213 -28.99 -5.66 -38.29
C ALA A 213 -29.85 -5.18 -39.46
N SER A 214 -30.81 -4.28 -39.22
CA SER A 214 -31.63 -3.66 -40.26
C SER A 214 -30.79 -2.84 -41.24
N GLN A 215 -29.81 -2.08 -40.73
CA GLN A 215 -28.92 -1.28 -41.56
C GLN A 215 -28.02 -2.14 -42.44
N ILE A 216 -27.49 -3.25 -41.92
CA ILE A 216 -26.70 -4.22 -42.70
C ILE A 216 -27.57 -4.94 -43.74
N ALA A 217 -28.78 -5.34 -43.37
CA ALA A 217 -29.72 -5.97 -44.30
C ALA A 217 -30.13 -5.03 -45.44
N SER A 218 -30.30 -3.73 -45.14
CA SER A 218 -30.53 -2.70 -46.15
C SER A 218 -29.34 -2.49 -47.07
N LEU A 219 -28.11 -2.66 -46.58
CA LEU A 219 -26.91 -2.61 -47.41
C LEU A 219 -26.86 -3.82 -48.36
N ILE A 220 -27.14 -5.04 -47.90
CA ILE A 220 -27.02 -6.28 -48.70
C ILE A 220 -28.07 -6.42 -49.83
N GLY A 221 -28.87 -5.38 -50.14
CA GLY A 221 -29.64 -5.31 -51.38
C GLY A 221 -30.62 -6.48 -51.63
N MET A 222 -31.14 -7.13 -50.60
CA MET A 222 -32.00 -8.30 -50.81
C MET A 222 -33.43 -7.89 -51.17
N SER A 223 -33.67 -7.93 -52.48
CA SER A 223 -34.94 -8.18 -53.15
C SER A 223 -35.68 -9.40 -52.59
N HIS A 224 -36.98 -9.39 -52.80
CA HIS A 224 -38.04 -10.15 -52.13
C HIS A 224 -38.10 -11.68 -52.43
N GLU A 225 -36.97 -12.35 -52.71
CA GLU A 225 -36.98 -13.72 -53.26
C GLU A 225 -36.03 -14.73 -52.57
N SER A 226 -35.51 -14.41 -51.38
CA SER A 226 -34.79 -15.39 -50.54
C SER A 226 -35.59 -15.87 -49.32
N LEU A 227 -36.81 -15.37 -49.14
CA LEU A 227 -37.70 -15.78 -48.04
C LEU A 227 -38.46 -17.09 -48.28
N SER A 228 -38.36 -17.71 -49.47
CA SER A 228 -38.94 -19.03 -49.74
C SER A 228 -37.94 -20.18 -49.64
N LYS A 229 -36.63 -19.93 -49.75
CA LYS A 229 -35.61 -20.99 -49.69
C LYS A 229 -35.09 -21.30 -48.28
N LEU A 230 -35.34 -20.43 -47.29
CA LEU A 230 -35.14 -20.77 -45.87
C LEU A 230 -36.35 -21.46 -45.23
N GLY A 231 -37.30 -21.93 -46.05
CA GLY A 231 -38.42 -22.80 -45.65
C GLY A 231 -38.17 -24.29 -45.93
N MET A 232 -37.05 -24.66 -46.55
CA MET A 232 -36.73 -26.05 -46.88
C MET A 232 -35.56 -26.69 -46.10
N GLU A 233 -34.85 -25.95 -45.25
CA GLU A 233 -33.82 -26.52 -44.35
C GLU A 233 -34.18 -26.43 -42.87
N LEU A 234 -35.46 -26.52 -42.53
CA LEU A 234 -35.95 -26.64 -41.15
C LEU A 234 -36.75 -27.93 -40.89
N LYS A 235 -36.73 -28.89 -41.84
CA LYS A 235 -37.33 -30.22 -41.64
C LYS A 235 -36.35 -31.29 -41.14
N ASP A 236 -35.04 -31.05 -41.17
CA ASP A 236 -34.05 -32.09 -40.86
C ASP A 236 -33.08 -31.67 -39.73
N ILE A 237 -33.61 -31.23 -38.59
CA ILE A 237 -32.88 -31.31 -37.32
C ILE A 237 -33.80 -31.96 -36.26
N PRO A 238 -33.39 -33.10 -35.68
CA PRO A 238 -34.27 -33.94 -34.87
C PRO A 238 -34.33 -33.39 -33.45
N ILE A 239 -35.45 -32.76 -33.08
CA ILE A 239 -36.11 -32.77 -31.76
C ILE A 239 -37.38 -31.92 -31.98
N PHE A 240 -38.48 -32.53 -32.42
CA PHE A 240 -39.88 -32.08 -32.24
C PHE A 240 -40.83 -33.04 -33.00
N SER A 241 -40.77 -34.34 -32.70
CA SER A 241 -41.66 -35.36 -33.26
C SER A 241 -42.88 -35.66 -32.39
N SER A 242 -43.47 -34.68 -31.69
CA SER A 242 -44.65 -34.99 -30.86
C SER A 242 -45.76 -33.96 -30.75
N LEU A 243 -45.77 -32.84 -31.47
CA LEU A 243 -46.95 -31.96 -31.42
C LEU A 243 -47.04 -31.03 -32.64
N HIS A 244 -47.51 -31.53 -33.78
CA HIS A 244 -48.35 -30.73 -34.67
C HIS A 244 -49.11 -31.60 -35.69
N GLN A 245 -49.90 -32.56 -35.22
CA GLN A 245 -50.84 -33.30 -36.08
C GLN A 245 -52.22 -32.65 -36.19
N ASN A 246 -52.37 -31.36 -35.87
CA ASN A 246 -53.62 -30.65 -36.10
C ASN A 246 -53.34 -29.25 -36.61
N LEU A 247 -54.01 -28.92 -37.73
CA LEU A 247 -54.13 -27.61 -38.41
C LEU A 247 -53.49 -27.57 -39.81
N SER A 248 -53.85 -28.56 -40.62
CA SER A 248 -53.94 -28.43 -42.07
C SER A 248 -55.40 -28.17 -42.45
N SER A 249 -55.84 -26.92 -42.38
CA SER A 249 -57.04 -26.46 -43.09
C SER A 249 -57.06 -24.95 -43.11
N LEU A 250 -56.65 -24.36 -44.22
CA LEU A 250 -57.35 -23.28 -44.93
C LEU A 250 -56.48 -22.83 -46.11
N SER A 251 -56.87 -23.31 -47.28
CA SER A 251 -56.48 -22.81 -48.60
C SER A 251 -57.16 -21.46 -48.87
N PHE A 252 -56.51 -20.56 -49.63
CA PHE A 252 -56.97 -20.02 -50.94
C PHE A 252 -56.14 -18.78 -51.39
N PRO A 253 -56.22 -18.34 -52.66
CA PRO A 253 -55.07 -17.96 -53.48
C PRO A 253 -55.08 -16.47 -53.88
N TYR A 254 -53.96 -15.93 -54.37
CA TYR A 254 -54.04 -14.75 -55.24
C TYR A 254 -53.02 -14.78 -56.37
N HIS A 255 -53.56 -14.67 -57.58
CA HIS A 255 -52.92 -14.35 -58.85
C HIS A 255 -53.30 -12.88 -59.18
N SER A 256 -52.47 -12.19 -59.96
CA SER A 256 -52.60 -10.79 -60.43
C SER A 256 -52.26 -9.72 -59.38
N ILE A 257 -51.27 -8.82 -59.55
CA ILE A 257 -51.09 -7.87 -60.66
C ILE A 257 -49.58 -7.62 -60.88
N PHE A 258 -49.11 -7.87 -62.11
CA PHE A 258 -47.84 -7.34 -62.65
C PHE A 258 -48.20 -6.09 -63.47
N ALA A 259 -47.80 -4.90 -63.02
CA ALA A 259 -47.53 -3.74 -63.87
C ALA A 259 -47.14 -2.54 -63.01
N HIS A 260 -45.84 -2.32 -62.79
CA HIS A 260 -45.14 -1.02 -62.90
C HIS A 260 -43.71 -1.19 -62.40
N LEU A 261 -42.85 -1.79 -63.23
CA LEU A 261 -41.42 -1.55 -63.17
C LEU A 261 -41.09 -0.57 -64.29
N SER A 262 -40.62 0.61 -63.92
CA SER A 262 -39.42 1.25 -64.51
C SER A 262 -39.31 2.72 -64.10
N LYS A 263 -38.47 3.00 -63.10
CA LYS A 263 -37.54 4.15 -63.12
C LYS A 263 -36.32 3.83 -62.22
N PRO A 264 -35.12 3.66 -62.80
CA PRO A 264 -33.87 3.76 -62.06
C PRO A 264 -33.22 5.12 -62.34
N HIS A 265 -33.20 6.00 -61.33
CA HIS A 265 -32.12 6.95 -61.08
C HIS A 265 -32.43 7.65 -59.74
N LYS A 266 -31.87 7.15 -58.64
CA LYS A 266 -31.72 7.99 -57.43
C LYS A 266 -30.51 8.89 -57.68
N SER A 267 -30.67 10.18 -57.41
CA SER A 267 -29.58 11.15 -57.57
C SER A 267 -28.52 10.97 -56.48
N ASP A 268 -27.28 11.35 -56.74
CA ASP A 268 -26.19 11.19 -55.76
C ASP A 268 -26.45 11.93 -54.43
N LEU A 269 -27.25 12.99 -54.50
CA LEU A 269 -27.65 13.79 -53.34
C LEU A 269 -28.66 13.06 -52.43
N GLU A 270 -29.53 12.23 -53.00
CA GLU A 270 -30.53 11.46 -52.23
C GLU A 270 -29.90 10.29 -51.46
N TRP A 271 -28.85 9.64 -51.99
CA TRP A 271 -28.11 8.63 -51.22
C TRP A 271 -27.32 9.26 -50.08
N TYR A 272 -26.77 10.46 -50.29
CA TYR A 272 -26.02 11.18 -49.26
C TYR A 272 -26.94 11.63 -48.12
N ILE A 273 -28.13 12.14 -48.43
CA ILE A 273 -29.13 12.54 -47.43
C ILE A 273 -29.69 11.34 -46.66
N ALA A 274 -30.02 10.22 -47.33
CA ALA A 274 -30.48 9.01 -46.65
C ALA A 274 -29.39 8.38 -45.75
N SER A 275 -28.14 8.34 -46.22
CA SER A 275 -26.98 7.84 -45.47
C SER A 275 -26.69 8.67 -44.21
N THR A 276 -26.83 9.99 -44.29
CA THR A 276 -26.59 10.91 -43.16
C THR A 276 -27.69 10.84 -42.10
N MET A 277 -28.96 10.65 -42.49
CA MET A 277 -30.07 10.45 -41.55
C MET A 277 -29.94 9.11 -40.80
N ASP A 278 -29.62 8.02 -41.49
CA ASP A 278 -29.36 6.70 -40.88
C ASP A 278 -28.18 6.73 -39.90
N ALA A 279 -27.10 7.46 -40.26
CA ALA A 279 -25.93 7.61 -39.41
C ALA A 279 -26.22 8.41 -38.12
N TRP A 280 -27.14 9.38 -38.18
CA TRP A 280 -27.55 10.17 -37.02
C TRP A 280 -28.37 9.36 -36.01
N GLU A 281 -29.24 8.46 -36.48
CA GLU A 281 -29.99 7.54 -35.61
C GLU A 281 -29.06 6.55 -34.89
N LEU A 282 -28.11 5.95 -35.62
CA LEU A 282 -27.09 5.07 -35.03
C LEU A 282 -26.22 5.81 -34.02
N SER A 283 -25.86 7.06 -34.30
CA SER A 283 -25.09 7.91 -33.39
C SER A 283 -25.89 8.27 -32.13
N GLY A 284 -27.19 8.53 -32.26
CA GLY A 284 -28.10 8.76 -31.13
C GLY A 284 -28.23 7.53 -30.23
N LEU A 285 -28.35 6.35 -30.82
CA LEU A 285 -28.31 5.08 -30.09
C LEU A 285 -26.95 4.85 -29.42
N ALA A 286 -25.85 5.13 -30.11
CA ALA A 286 -24.50 4.99 -29.55
C ALA A 286 -24.31 5.89 -28.32
N HIS A 287 -24.77 7.15 -28.39
CA HIS A 287 -24.73 8.06 -27.25
C HIS A 287 -25.62 7.57 -26.09
N LYS A 288 -26.84 7.06 -26.38
CA LYS A 288 -27.74 6.54 -25.33
C LYS A 288 -27.16 5.31 -24.62
N VAL A 289 -26.64 4.34 -25.37
CA VAL A 289 -26.01 3.14 -24.81
C VAL A 289 -24.69 3.48 -24.10
N SER A 290 -23.92 4.45 -24.61
CA SER A 290 -22.67 4.91 -24.00
C SER A 290 -22.89 5.56 -22.63
N ASN A 291 -23.95 6.37 -22.50
CA ASN A 291 -24.32 6.94 -21.20
C ASN A 291 -24.70 5.87 -20.18
N MET A 292 -25.42 4.83 -20.60
CA MET A 292 -25.74 3.68 -19.73
C MET A 292 -24.49 2.91 -19.35
N TYR A 293 -23.57 2.69 -20.30
CA TYR A 293 -22.27 2.07 -20.04
C TYR A 293 -21.48 2.86 -18.98
N GLY A 294 -21.34 4.19 -19.14
CA GLY A 294 -20.62 5.03 -18.19
C GLY A 294 -21.22 4.99 -16.78
N HIS A 295 -22.55 4.95 -16.67
CA HIS A 295 -23.22 4.80 -15.38
C HIS A 295 -22.96 3.42 -14.75
N LEU A 296 -23.14 2.33 -15.51
CA LEU A 296 -22.89 0.97 -15.03
C LEU A 296 -21.42 0.77 -14.65
N GLN A 297 -20.48 1.30 -15.44
CA GLN A 297 -19.04 1.25 -15.15
C GLN A 297 -18.71 2.00 -13.85
N SER A 298 -19.34 3.15 -13.59
CA SER A 298 -19.19 3.86 -12.32
C SER A 298 -19.73 3.06 -11.14
N GLN A 299 -20.87 2.37 -11.28
CA GLN A 299 -21.38 1.50 -10.22
C GLN A 299 -20.47 0.29 -10.00
N LEU A 300 -19.90 -0.28 -11.06
CA LEU A 300 -18.98 -1.41 -10.97
C LEU A 300 -17.71 -1.03 -10.22
N TYR A 301 -17.17 0.15 -10.49
CA TYR A 301 -16.04 0.71 -9.75
C TYR A 301 -16.34 0.82 -8.25
N LEU A 302 -17.51 1.36 -7.89
CA LEU A 302 -17.92 1.47 -6.48
C LEU A 302 -18.08 0.10 -5.80
N CYS A 303 -18.63 -0.88 -6.50
CA CYS A 303 -18.72 -2.26 -6.02
C CYS A 303 -17.33 -2.87 -5.76
N GLN A 304 -16.39 -2.71 -6.72
CA GLN A 304 -15.03 -3.19 -6.59
C GLN A 304 -14.28 -2.52 -5.43
N GLN A 305 -14.46 -1.21 -5.25
CA GLN A 305 -13.91 -0.47 -4.12
C GLN A 305 -14.42 -1.04 -2.78
N HIS A 306 -15.74 -1.20 -2.63
CA HIS A 306 -16.34 -1.76 -1.42
C HIS A 306 -15.86 -3.20 -1.12
N ILE A 307 -15.69 -4.03 -2.15
CA ILE A 307 -15.14 -5.39 -2.01
C ILE A 307 -13.71 -5.34 -1.48
N ASN A 308 -12.86 -4.47 -2.05
CA ASN A 308 -11.48 -4.32 -1.61
C ASN A 308 -11.42 -3.83 -0.16
N ASP A 309 -12.25 -2.85 0.21
CA ASP A 309 -12.32 -2.34 1.59
C ASP A 309 -12.69 -3.45 2.58
N LYS A 310 -13.69 -4.28 2.26
CA LYS A 310 -14.06 -5.44 3.09
C LYS A 310 -12.95 -6.48 3.19
N LYS A 311 -12.29 -6.81 2.08
CA LYS A 311 -11.14 -7.73 2.08
C LYS A 311 -10.02 -7.22 2.99
N HIS A 312 -9.71 -5.93 2.94
CA HIS A 312 -8.71 -5.32 3.80
C HIS A 312 -9.10 -5.38 5.28
N ILE A 313 -10.38 -5.14 5.61
CA ILE A 313 -10.88 -5.27 7.00
C ILE A 313 -10.77 -6.72 7.49
N GLU A 314 -11.18 -7.69 6.68
CA GLU A 314 -11.09 -9.12 7.05
C GLU A 314 -9.63 -9.57 7.24
N ALA A 315 -8.73 -9.17 6.33
CA ALA A 315 -7.30 -9.47 6.47
C ALA A 315 -6.71 -8.85 7.75
N TYR A 316 -7.11 -7.62 8.09
CA TYR A 316 -6.73 -6.98 9.35
C TYR A 316 -7.28 -7.74 10.58
N MET A 317 -8.56 -8.14 10.56
CA MET A 317 -9.15 -8.92 11.66
C MET A 317 -8.50 -10.30 11.80
N MET A 318 -8.12 -10.93 10.68
CA MET A 318 -7.35 -12.17 10.69
C MET A 318 -5.99 -11.96 11.37
N LEU A 319 -5.26 -10.89 11.05
CA LEU A 319 -4.00 -10.53 11.69
C LEU A 319 -4.15 -10.40 13.22
N VAL A 320 -5.16 -9.66 13.68
CA VAL A 320 -5.44 -9.50 15.12
C VAL A 320 -5.62 -10.87 15.79
N ARG A 321 -6.49 -11.73 15.24
CA ARG A 321 -6.75 -13.07 15.78
C ARG A 321 -5.51 -13.97 15.75
N LEU A 322 -4.67 -13.84 14.72
CA LEU A 322 -3.45 -14.63 14.59
C LEU A 322 -2.45 -14.31 15.71
N PHE A 323 -2.28 -13.03 16.06
CA PHE A 323 -1.38 -12.66 17.16
C PHE A 323 -1.93 -13.00 18.56
N GLU A 324 -3.24 -13.14 18.70
CA GLU A 324 -3.87 -13.60 19.96
C GLU A 324 -3.82 -15.12 20.14
N THR A 325 -3.64 -15.88 19.07
CA THR A 325 -3.66 -17.35 19.10
C THR A 325 -2.26 -17.93 19.29
N PRO A 326 -2.06 -18.92 20.19
CA PRO A 326 -0.79 -19.62 20.30
C PRO A 326 -0.49 -20.47 19.05
N HIS A 327 0.76 -20.47 18.60
CA HIS A 327 1.22 -21.30 17.47
C HIS A 327 2.33 -22.27 17.89
N ILE A 328 2.49 -23.34 17.10
CA ILE A 328 3.54 -24.35 17.30
C ILE A 328 4.92 -23.75 16.97
N ASP A 329 4.98 -22.93 15.92
CA ASP A 329 6.14 -22.14 15.52
C ASP A 329 5.70 -20.80 14.92
N ASN A 330 6.67 -19.91 14.73
CA ASN A 330 6.50 -18.56 14.20
C ASN A 330 6.13 -18.47 12.70
N MET A 331 6.06 -19.59 11.97
CA MET A 331 5.91 -19.53 10.51
C MET A 331 4.57 -19.00 10.04
N LYS A 332 3.49 -19.27 10.78
CA LYS A 332 2.16 -18.73 10.45
C LYS A 332 2.15 -17.21 10.51
N ILE A 333 2.78 -16.63 11.52
CA ILE A 333 2.89 -15.18 11.70
C ILE A 333 3.77 -14.58 10.59
N ILE A 334 4.97 -15.13 10.39
CA ILE A 334 5.92 -14.61 9.41
C ILE A 334 5.35 -14.64 7.98
N ARG A 335 4.65 -15.71 7.59
CA ARG A 335 4.04 -15.82 6.25
C ARG A 335 2.90 -14.84 6.00
N VAL A 336 2.22 -14.39 7.06
CA VAL A 336 1.16 -13.38 6.94
C VAL A 336 1.74 -11.97 6.93
N LEU A 337 2.82 -11.72 7.68
CA LEU A 337 3.54 -10.44 7.66
C LEU A 337 4.27 -10.21 6.32
N ILE A 338 4.86 -11.26 5.77
CA ILE A 338 5.69 -11.21 4.56
C ILE A 338 5.12 -12.20 3.55
N TYR A 339 4.40 -11.67 2.56
CA TYR A 339 3.82 -12.45 1.49
C TYR A 339 4.91 -13.06 0.59
N ALA A 340 4.88 -14.38 0.44
CA ALA A 340 5.67 -15.09 -0.55
C ALA A 340 4.80 -15.34 -1.79
N LYS A 341 5.24 -14.85 -2.96
CA LYS A 341 4.71 -15.37 -4.24
C LYS A 341 5.22 -16.79 -4.41
N ASP A 342 4.38 -17.72 -4.86
CA ASP A 342 4.67 -19.16 -4.90
C ASP A 342 6.02 -19.52 -5.60
N ASP A 343 6.51 -18.67 -6.51
CA ASP A 343 7.74 -18.91 -7.28
C ASP A 343 8.99 -18.11 -6.85
N GLN A 344 8.90 -17.20 -5.88
CA GLN A 344 10.07 -16.39 -5.46
C GLN A 344 10.25 -16.29 -3.94
N PRO A 345 11.47 -16.54 -3.42
CA PRO A 345 11.75 -16.34 -2.00
C PRO A 345 11.62 -14.86 -1.63
N PRO A 346 10.87 -14.51 -0.57
CA PRO A 346 10.51 -13.12 -0.26
C PRO A 346 11.56 -12.39 0.59
N LEU A 347 12.60 -13.08 1.04
CA LEU A 347 13.69 -12.48 1.81
C LEU A 347 14.94 -12.34 0.95
N PHE A 348 15.72 -11.31 1.23
CA PHE A 348 17.07 -11.08 0.75
C PHE A 348 18.03 -11.22 1.92
N ASP A 349 19.08 -12.03 1.76
CA ASP A 349 20.15 -12.19 2.73
C ASP A 349 21.24 -11.13 2.49
N GLY A 350 21.43 -10.25 3.48
CA GLY A 350 22.40 -9.17 3.44
C GLY A 350 23.85 -9.62 3.35
N LEU A 351 24.21 -10.81 3.82
CA LEU A 351 25.58 -11.34 3.74
C LEU A 351 25.83 -12.01 2.38
N SER A 352 25.01 -12.99 2.02
CA SER A 352 25.21 -13.75 0.77
C SER A 352 24.75 -12.99 -0.48
N LYS A 353 24.00 -11.89 -0.31
CA LYS A 353 23.36 -11.09 -1.36
C LYS A 353 22.43 -11.91 -2.25
N ARG A 354 21.73 -12.90 -1.68
CA ARG A 354 20.83 -13.82 -2.39
C ARG A 354 19.44 -13.83 -1.78
N LYS A 355 18.44 -14.19 -2.60
CA LYS A 355 17.08 -14.43 -2.11
C LYS A 355 17.00 -15.77 -1.37
N VAL A 356 16.30 -15.79 -0.24
CA VAL A 356 16.19 -16.94 0.66
C VAL A 356 14.76 -17.18 1.15
N SER A 357 14.43 -18.42 1.50
CA SER A 357 13.10 -18.80 2.01
C SER A 357 12.88 -18.29 3.43
N LEU A 358 11.62 -18.05 3.82
CA LEU A 358 11.22 -17.75 5.19
C LEU A 358 11.57 -18.88 6.18
N ASP A 359 11.76 -20.12 5.70
CA ASP A 359 12.02 -21.27 6.59
C ASP A 359 13.31 -21.15 7.41
N ILE A 360 14.25 -20.29 7.01
CA ILE A 360 15.47 -19.99 7.79
C ILE A 360 15.16 -19.32 9.15
N LEU A 361 13.98 -18.72 9.28
CA LEU A 361 13.52 -18.03 10.50
C LEU A 361 12.71 -18.96 11.42
N ARG A 362 12.42 -20.19 10.99
CA ARG A 362 11.56 -21.13 11.71
C ARG A 362 12.10 -21.40 13.11
N ARG A 363 11.27 -21.21 14.13
CA ARG A 363 11.60 -21.43 15.56
C ARG A 363 12.80 -20.62 16.08
N LYS A 364 13.11 -19.49 15.44
CA LYS A 364 14.11 -18.53 15.92
C LYS A 364 13.43 -17.33 16.59
N ASN A 365 14.16 -16.63 17.45
CA ASN A 365 13.78 -15.27 17.84
C ASN A 365 14.02 -14.34 16.66
N VAL A 366 13.03 -13.57 16.26
CA VAL A 366 13.09 -12.69 15.10
C VAL A 366 12.86 -11.25 15.54
N LEU A 367 13.85 -10.39 15.30
CA LEU A 367 13.78 -8.95 15.49
C LEU A 367 13.37 -8.33 14.15
N LEU A 368 12.14 -7.85 14.06
CA LEU A 368 11.63 -7.11 12.91
C LEU A 368 12.08 -5.66 13.04
N PHE A 369 13.07 -5.26 12.24
CA PHE A 369 13.47 -3.86 12.12
C PHE A 369 12.54 -3.19 11.11
N ILE A 370 11.63 -2.33 11.59
CA ILE A 370 10.56 -1.72 10.81
C ILE A 370 10.88 -0.24 10.66
N SER A 371 11.06 0.25 9.44
CA SER A 371 11.41 1.66 9.19
C SER A 371 10.84 2.17 7.88
N GLU A 372 10.82 3.50 7.70
CA GLU A 372 10.71 4.09 6.36
C GLU A 372 12.04 3.91 5.58
N LEU A 373 12.12 4.42 4.35
CA LEU A 373 13.37 4.40 3.57
C LEU A 373 14.38 5.44 4.06
N GLU A 374 13.94 6.43 4.84
CA GLU A 374 14.76 7.47 5.44
C GLU A 374 15.15 7.05 6.86
N VAL A 375 16.19 6.22 6.96
CA VAL A 375 16.75 5.82 8.27
C VAL A 375 18.01 6.64 8.55
N PRO A 376 18.15 7.24 9.74
CA PRO A 376 19.38 7.93 10.14
C PRO A 376 20.60 7.01 9.99
N HIS A 377 21.67 7.52 9.39
CA HIS A 377 22.86 6.70 9.11
C HIS A 377 23.55 6.25 10.39
N GLU A 378 23.59 7.12 11.40
CA GLU A 378 24.13 6.86 12.73
C GLU A 378 23.43 5.66 13.40
N GLU A 379 22.11 5.58 13.25
CA GLU A 379 21.32 4.51 13.85
C GLU A 379 21.61 3.15 13.20
N LEU A 380 21.69 3.12 11.87
CA LEU A 380 22.05 1.91 11.14
C LEU A 380 23.46 1.45 11.42
N PHE A 381 24.41 2.38 11.51
CA PHE A 381 25.80 2.07 11.81
C PHE A 381 25.94 1.38 13.18
N ILE A 382 25.31 1.93 14.22
CA ILE A 382 25.37 1.35 15.56
C ILE A 382 24.64 0.00 15.60
N LEU A 383 23.50 -0.12 14.92
CA LEU A 383 22.76 -1.39 14.87
C LEU A 383 23.55 -2.49 14.12
N ASP A 384 24.23 -2.14 13.03
CA ASP A 384 25.17 -3.04 12.33
C ASP A 384 26.29 -3.48 13.26
N GLN A 385 26.95 -2.53 13.93
CA GLN A 385 28.01 -2.85 14.89
C GLN A 385 27.55 -3.84 15.97
N MET A 386 26.42 -3.58 16.62
CA MET A 386 25.86 -4.48 17.64
C MET A 386 25.49 -5.85 17.08
N TYR A 387 24.94 -5.89 15.86
CA TYR A 387 24.62 -7.14 15.20
C TYR A 387 25.90 -7.94 14.90
N GLN A 388 26.93 -7.32 14.34
CA GLN A 388 28.23 -7.92 14.05
C GLN A 388 28.89 -8.48 15.32
N GLU A 389 28.90 -7.72 16.41
CA GLU A 389 29.42 -8.16 17.71
C GLU A 389 28.72 -9.43 18.20
N SER A 390 27.39 -9.51 18.06
CA SER A 390 26.65 -10.74 18.39
C SER A 390 27.04 -11.92 17.50
N ARG A 391 27.45 -11.67 16.24
CA ARG A 391 27.87 -12.74 15.32
C ARG A 391 29.28 -13.25 15.58
N GLN A 392 30.13 -12.54 16.33
CA GLN A 392 31.50 -12.97 16.63
C GLN A 392 31.56 -14.26 17.44
N ASP A 393 30.59 -14.46 18.36
CA ASP A 393 30.42 -15.70 19.11
C ASP A 393 28.99 -16.23 18.93
N PRO A 394 28.71 -16.94 17.82
CA PRO A 394 27.37 -17.40 17.48
C PRO A 394 26.90 -18.57 18.37
N THR A 395 27.77 -19.11 19.24
CA THR A 395 27.40 -20.18 20.17
C THR A 395 26.75 -19.67 21.44
N ARG A 396 26.86 -18.36 21.71
CA ARG A 396 26.25 -17.72 22.87
C ARG A 396 24.72 -17.74 22.78
N PRO A 397 24.02 -17.99 23.89
CA PRO A 397 22.56 -17.83 23.97
C PRO A 397 22.11 -16.43 23.54
N GLU A 398 22.86 -15.40 23.91
CA GLU A 398 22.59 -13.99 23.61
C GLU A 398 22.61 -13.67 22.11
N SER A 399 23.22 -14.53 21.31
CA SER A 399 23.33 -14.39 19.85
C SER A 399 22.25 -15.16 19.09
N GLN A 400 21.34 -15.86 19.78
CA GLN A 400 20.32 -16.73 19.15
C GLN A 400 19.08 -15.96 18.65
N TYR A 401 19.31 -14.94 17.82
CA TYR A 401 18.29 -14.16 17.14
C TYR A 401 18.69 -13.79 15.71
N GLU A 402 17.69 -13.50 14.88
CA GLU A 402 17.85 -12.98 13.52
C GLU A 402 17.18 -11.61 13.41
N VAL A 403 17.74 -10.72 12.60
CA VAL A 403 17.12 -9.43 12.27
C VAL A 403 16.52 -9.50 10.87
N VAL A 404 15.31 -8.99 10.70
CA VAL A 404 14.63 -8.87 9.40
C VAL A 404 14.17 -7.44 9.19
N TRP A 405 14.70 -6.76 8.19
CA TRP A 405 14.24 -5.43 7.81
C TRP A 405 12.91 -5.49 7.04
N MET A 406 11.93 -4.72 7.51
CA MET A 406 10.61 -4.55 6.92
C MET A 406 10.39 -3.08 6.50
N PRO A 407 10.52 -2.75 5.20
CA PRO A 407 10.36 -1.39 4.69
C PRO A 407 8.89 -0.96 4.69
N MET A 408 8.57 0.07 5.47
CA MET A 408 7.24 0.67 5.56
C MET A 408 7.09 1.78 4.53
N VAL A 409 6.66 1.42 3.33
CA VAL A 409 6.48 2.38 2.22
C VAL A 409 5.00 2.78 2.09
N ASP A 410 4.74 4.08 2.02
CA ASP A 410 3.40 4.59 1.73
C ASP A 410 3.01 4.35 0.27
N ARG A 411 2.08 3.42 0.06
CA ARG A 411 1.53 3.06 -1.25
C ARG A 411 0.62 4.13 -1.87
N SER A 412 0.26 5.18 -1.12
CA SER A 412 -0.46 6.35 -1.68
C SER A 412 0.41 7.14 -2.66
N THR A 413 1.73 7.03 -2.52
CA THR A 413 2.70 7.73 -3.36
C THR A 413 3.28 6.80 -4.42
N PRO A 414 3.51 7.27 -5.66
CA PRO A 414 4.09 6.44 -6.72
C PRO A 414 5.44 5.85 -6.30
N TRP A 415 5.68 4.60 -6.75
CA TRP A 415 6.99 3.96 -6.68
C TRP A 415 7.87 4.51 -7.80
N THR A 416 8.75 5.46 -7.47
CA THR A 416 9.66 6.10 -8.42
C THR A 416 11.00 5.38 -8.47
N GLU A 417 11.75 5.60 -9.55
CA GLU A 417 13.12 5.09 -9.68
C GLU A 417 14.04 5.58 -8.55
N GLU A 418 13.83 6.80 -8.07
CA GLU A 418 14.56 7.35 -6.91
C GLU A 418 14.31 6.54 -5.65
N LYS A 419 13.04 6.24 -5.32
CA LYS A 419 12.70 5.39 -4.16
C LYS A 419 13.27 3.99 -4.30
N ASN A 420 13.26 3.45 -5.51
CA ASN A 420 13.85 2.15 -5.78
C ASN A 420 15.37 2.15 -5.53
N ARG A 421 16.08 3.18 -5.99
CA ARG A 421 17.50 3.35 -5.74
C ARG A 421 17.80 3.49 -4.24
N GLN A 422 17.02 4.31 -3.52
CA GLN A 422 17.16 4.47 -2.07
C GLN A 422 16.94 3.14 -1.34
N PHE A 423 15.89 2.40 -1.70
CA PHE A 423 15.60 1.07 -1.15
C PHE A 423 16.76 0.10 -1.39
N GLU A 424 17.27 0.00 -2.61
CA GLU A 424 18.38 -0.91 -2.93
C GLU A 424 19.69 -0.52 -2.22
N THR A 425 20.02 0.77 -2.15
CA THR A 425 21.17 1.26 -1.37
C THR A 425 21.04 0.85 0.08
N LEU A 426 19.90 1.13 0.72
CA LEU A 426 19.67 0.81 2.12
C LEU A 426 19.71 -0.70 2.39
N LYS A 427 19.05 -1.49 1.53
CA LYS A 427 19.08 -2.96 1.57
C LYS A 427 20.51 -3.50 1.47
N SER A 428 21.35 -2.88 0.64
CA SER A 428 22.72 -3.33 0.40
C SER A 428 23.65 -3.09 1.59
N MET A 429 23.37 -2.06 2.40
CA MET A 429 24.15 -1.70 3.59
C MET A 429 23.87 -2.60 4.80
N MET A 430 22.72 -3.27 4.83
CA MET A 430 22.34 -4.12 5.96
C MET A 430 22.96 -5.51 5.86
N PRO A 431 23.59 -6.03 6.93
CA PRO A 431 24.15 -7.38 6.95
C PRO A 431 23.09 -8.46 7.20
N TRP A 432 21.94 -8.11 7.76
CA TRP A 432 20.87 -9.04 8.15
C TRP A 432 19.87 -9.29 7.01
N TYR A 433 18.81 -10.05 7.28
CA TYR A 433 17.77 -10.33 6.27
C TYR A 433 16.91 -9.11 5.99
N SER A 434 16.42 -8.95 4.78
CA SER A 434 15.46 -7.91 4.39
C SER A 434 14.31 -8.51 3.60
N VAL A 435 13.13 -7.91 3.68
CA VAL A 435 12.08 -8.17 2.70
C VAL A 435 12.55 -7.73 1.31
N ASP A 436 12.53 -8.64 0.34
CA ASP A 436 13.11 -8.43 -0.99
C ASP A 436 12.51 -7.22 -1.72
N HIS A 437 11.21 -6.98 -1.54
CA HIS A 437 10.51 -5.83 -2.10
C HIS A 437 9.30 -5.41 -1.23
N PRO A 438 9.03 -4.10 -1.02
CA PRO A 438 7.93 -3.61 -0.18
C PRO A 438 6.53 -4.07 -0.60
N SER A 439 6.36 -4.49 -1.86
CA SER A 439 5.09 -5.07 -2.34
C SER A 439 4.71 -6.38 -1.63
N SER A 440 5.67 -7.04 -1.00
CA SER A 440 5.49 -8.27 -0.22
C SER A 440 4.83 -8.03 1.14
N ILE A 441 4.65 -6.77 1.57
CA ILE A 441 3.98 -6.43 2.84
C ILE A 441 2.59 -5.88 2.52
N ASP A 442 1.54 -6.64 2.85
CA ASP A 442 0.16 -6.24 2.53
C ASP A 442 -0.29 -4.96 3.26
N LEU A 443 -1.26 -4.24 2.69
CA LEU A 443 -1.84 -3.04 3.29
C LEU A 443 -2.46 -3.30 4.67
N ALA A 444 -3.06 -4.47 4.89
CA ALA A 444 -3.59 -4.86 6.19
C ALA A 444 -2.48 -5.03 7.23
N VAL A 445 -1.31 -5.55 6.83
CA VAL A 445 -0.11 -5.64 7.68
C VAL A 445 0.40 -4.25 8.01
N ILE A 446 0.52 -3.36 7.01
CA ILE A 446 0.94 -1.97 7.23
C ILE A 446 0.03 -1.26 8.22
N LYS A 447 -1.30 -1.43 8.07
CA LYS A 447 -2.29 -0.88 8.99
C LYS A 447 -2.13 -1.46 10.39
N TYR A 448 -1.98 -2.77 10.52
CA TYR A 448 -1.78 -3.46 11.79
C TYR A 448 -0.54 -2.94 12.53
N ILE A 449 0.60 -2.82 11.83
CA ILE A 449 1.86 -2.30 12.39
C ILE A 449 1.68 -0.85 12.89
N LYS A 450 0.98 0.00 12.12
CA LYS A 450 0.71 1.39 12.52
C LYS A 450 -0.20 1.48 13.75
N GLU A 451 -1.29 0.71 13.79
CA GLU A 451 -2.31 0.82 14.84
C GLU A 451 -1.97 0.02 16.10
N MET A 452 -1.45 -1.21 15.96
CA MET A 452 -1.20 -2.12 17.07
C MET A 452 0.22 -2.05 17.62
N TRP A 453 1.22 -1.85 16.74
CA TRP A 453 2.62 -1.69 17.17
C TRP A 453 3.05 -0.22 17.29
N GLY A 454 2.19 0.72 16.89
CA GLY A 454 2.40 2.15 17.10
C GLY A 454 3.44 2.78 16.17
N PHE A 455 3.66 2.22 14.97
CA PHE A 455 4.61 2.77 14.01
C PHE A 455 4.21 4.18 13.54
N ASN A 456 5.06 5.16 13.83
CA ASN A 456 4.83 6.59 13.55
C ASN A 456 5.99 7.23 12.78
N LYS A 457 6.52 6.52 11.76
CA LYS A 457 7.68 6.86 10.91
C LYS A 457 9.06 6.63 11.55
N LYS A 458 9.12 6.54 12.87
CA LYS A 458 10.35 6.16 13.55
C LYS A 458 10.63 4.67 13.41
N PRO A 459 11.90 4.29 13.29
CA PRO A 459 12.28 2.89 13.34
C PRO A 459 11.78 2.21 14.62
N LEU A 460 11.23 1.01 14.45
CA LEU A 460 10.81 0.12 15.53
C LEU A 460 11.57 -1.19 15.42
N LEU A 461 11.87 -1.79 16.56
CA LEU A 461 12.46 -3.12 16.63
C LEU A 461 11.50 -4.07 17.36
N VAL A 462 10.60 -4.72 16.63
CA VAL A 462 9.59 -5.61 17.21
C VAL A 462 10.17 -7.01 17.37
N VAL A 463 9.98 -7.63 18.52
CA VAL A 463 10.56 -8.94 18.84
C VAL A 463 9.50 -10.02 18.81
N LEU A 464 9.71 -11.02 17.96
CA LEU A 464 8.93 -12.25 17.91
C LEU A 464 9.70 -13.40 18.56
N ASP A 465 9.04 -14.13 19.46
CA ASP A 465 9.57 -15.39 19.99
C ASP A 465 9.52 -16.54 18.95
N PRO A 466 10.09 -17.73 19.24
CA PRO A 466 10.05 -18.88 18.33
C PRO A 466 8.65 -19.37 17.94
N GLN A 467 7.62 -18.99 18.69
CA GLN A 467 6.20 -19.30 18.44
C GLN A 467 5.48 -18.16 17.69
N GLY A 468 6.15 -17.04 17.42
CA GLY A 468 5.61 -15.89 16.71
C GLY A 468 4.86 -14.90 17.59
N ARG A 469 4.93 -15.03 18.92
CA ARG A 469 4.33 -14.05 19.84
C ARG A 469 5.20 -12.82 19.91
N VAL A 470 4.55 -11.66 19.96
CA VAL A 470 5.25 -10.39 20.19
C VAL A 470 5.62 -10.30 21.67
N VAL A 471 6.91 -10.35 21.98
CA VAL A 471 7.41 -10.24 23.36
C VAL A 471 7.88 -8.84 23.73
N ASN A 472 8.11 -8.00 22.72
CA ASN A 472 8.38 -6.57 22.88
C ASN A 472 8.03 -5.82 21.58
N ASN A 473 7.23 -4.76 21.70
CA ASN A 473 6.82 -3.92 20.57
C ASN A 473 7.93 -2.96 20.10
N ASN A 474 8.90 -2.66 20.96
CA ASN A 474 10.03 -1.82 20.58
C ASN A 474 11.27 -2.08 21.46
N ALA A 475 12.03 -3.11 21.10
CA ALA A 475 13.27 -3.48 21.77
C ALA A 475 14.48 -2.61 21.37
N ILE A 476 14.30 -1.56 20.56
CA ILE A 476 15.41 -0.73 20.10
C ILE A 476 16.13 -0.07 21.30
N HIS A 477 15.37 0.33 22.33
CA HIS A 477 15.92 0.86 23.57
C HIS A 477 16.71 -0.18 24.35
N MET A 478 16.22 -1.42 24.43
CA MET A 478 16.96 -2.50 25.06
C MET A 478 18.26 -2.80 24.30
N MET A 479 18.23 -2.78 22.97
CA MET A 479 19.40 -2.96 22.11
C MET A 479 20.44 -1.86 22.38
N TRP A 480 20.02 -0.59 22.43
CA TRP A 480 20.95 0.51 22.70
C TRP A 480 21.56 0.47 24.10
N ILE A 481 20.79 0.08 25.13
CA ILE A 481 21.29 0.07 26.52
C ILE A 481 22.20 -1.13 26.77
N TRP A 482 21.79 -2.32 26.33
CA TRP A 482 22.34 -3.61 26.75
C TRP A 482 22.94 -4.46 25.63
N GLY A 483 22.75 -4.08 24.36
CA GLY A 483 23.18 -4.87 23.21
C GLY A 483 22.61 -6.29 23.25
N SER A 484 23.47 -7.30 23.06
CA SER A 484 23.10 -8.72 23.09
C SER A 484 22.66 -9.21 24.48
N LEU A 485 23.09 -8.57 25.58
CA LEU A 485 22.70 -8.95 26.95
C LEU A 485 21.20 -8.77 27.20
N ALA A 486 20.53 -7.96 26.39
CA ALA A 486 19.08 -7.79 26.43
C ALA A 486 18.31 -9.03 25.98
N PHE A 487 18.93 -9.99 25.28
CA PHE A 487 18.28 -11.23 24.87
C PHE A 487 17.59 -11.94 26.06
N PRO A 488 16.34 -12.43 25.91
CA PRO A 488 15.51 -12.51 24.70
C PRO A 488 14.63 -11.27 24.43
N PHE A 489 15.07 -10.09 24.87
CA PHE A 489 14.42 -8.78 24.65
C PHE A 489 13.00 -8.67 25.22
N THR A 490 12.69 -9.45 26.26
CA THR A 490 11.38 -9.42 26.95
C THR A 490 11.37 -8.32 28.01
N SER A 491 10.19 -7.79 28.34
CA SER A 491 10.03 -6.84 29.46
C SER A 491 10.51 -7.42 30.80
N LEU A 492 10.29 -8.72 31.04
CA LEU A 492 10.79 -9.40 32.25
C LEU A 492 12.33 -9.42 32.32
N ARG A 493 12.99 -9.65 31.18
CA ARG A 493 14.45 -9.59 31.09
C ARG A 493 14.97 -8.19 31.36
N GLU A 494 14.31 -7.17 30.79
CA GLU A 494 14.64 -5.77 31.02
C GLU A 494 14.54 -5.37 32.49
N GLU A 495 13.46 -5.76 33.18
CA GLU A 495 13.32 -5.54 34.62
C GLU A 495 14.44 -6.21 35.42
N GLY A 496 14.84 -7.42 35.03
CA GLY A 496 15.94 -8.16 35.66
C GLY A 496 17.28 -7.43 35.51
N LEU A 497 17.57 -6.90 34.33
CA LEU A 497 18.77 -6.12 34.06
C LEU A 497 18.79 -4.85 34.92
N TRP A 498 17.67 -4.12 34.98
CA TRP A 498 17.59 -2.91 35.82
C TRP A 498 17.71 -3.18 37.32
N LYS A 499 17.21 -4.33 37.82
CA LYS A 499 17.32 -4.72 39.23
C LYS A 499 18.76 -5.02 39.63
N GLY A 500 19.58 -5.53 38.71
CA GLY A 500 20.99 -5.85 38.93
C GLY A 500 21.94 -4.69 38.69
N GLU A 501 21.44 -3.55 38.21
CA GLU A 501 22.28 -2.43 37.76
C GLU A 501 22.30 -1.26 38.74
N THR A 502 23.40 -0.51 38.72
CA THR A 502 23.61 0.71 39.50
C THR A 502 24.14 1.83 38.60
N TRP A 503 24.10 3.08 39.07
CA TRP A 503 24.71 4.19 38.33
C TRP A 503 26.23 4.17 38.49
N ARG A 504 26.91 3.58 37.50
CA ARG A 504 28.37 3.41 37.44
C ARG A 504 28.90 3.68 36.04
N MET A 505 30.22 3.81 35.91
CA MET A 505 30.88 4.16 34.64
C MET A 505 30.58 3.12 33.54
N GLU A 506 30.41 1.85 33.92
CA GLU A 506 30.09 0.78 32.98
C GLU A 506 28.73 1.00 32.32
N LEU A 507 27.71 1.31 33.15
CA LEU A 507 26.39 1.63 32.63
C LEU A 507 26.45 2.87 31.74
N LEU A 508 27.26 3.88 32.06
CA LEU A 508 27.29 5.12 31.30
C LEU A 508 28.05 4.99 29.96
N ALA A 509 29.20 4.32 29.94
CA ALA A 509 30.15 4.46 28.83
C ALA A 509 30.95 3.21 28.44
N ASP A 510 30.80 2.04 29.07
CA ASP A 510 31.60 0.83 28.73
C ASP A 510 31.52 0.46 27.24
N THR A 511 30.32 0.61 26.67
CA THR A 511 30.02 0.27 25.27
C THR A 511 30.39 1.37 24.28
N ILE A 512 30.95 2.50 24.74
CA ILE A 512 31.25 3.66 23.89
C ILE A 512 32.68 3.58 23.37
N ASP A 513 33.64 3.29 24.24
CA ASP A 513 35.04 3.13 23.86
C ASP A 513 35.70 2.03 24.71
N PRO A 514 36.30 1.00 24.09
CA PRO A 514 36.98 -0.08 24.80
C PRO A 514 38.08 0.40 25.76
N ILE A 515 38.65 1.59 25.57
CA ILE A 515 39.66 2.15 26.47
C ILE A 515 39.13 2.36 27.89
N ILE A 516 37.83 2.64 28.02
CA ILE A 516 37.18 2.89 29.31
C ILE A 516 37.21 1.61 30.17
N HIS A 517 36.99 0.45 29.55
CA HIS A 517 37.08 -0.84 30.23
C HIS A 517 38.47 -1.06 30.88
N ASN A 518 39.54 -0.69 30.18
CA ASN A 518 40.89 -0.78 30.70
C ASN A 518 41.10 0.17 31.88
N TRP A 519 40.64 1.43 31.78
CA TRP A 519 40.76 2.40 32.86
C TRP A 519 39.98 1.98 34.12
N ILE A 520 38.81 1.36 33.95
CA ILE A 520 38.02 0.82 35.05
C ILE A 520 38.79 -0.31 35.74
N SER A 521 39.33 -1.24 34.96
CA SER A 521 40.10 -2.39 35.47
C SER A 521 41.37 -1.96 36.23
N GLU A 522 42.00 -0.87 35.79
CA GLU A 522 43.17 -0.29 36.45
C GLU A 522 42.83 0.53 37.71
N GLY A 523 41.55 0.79 37.99
CA GLY A 523 41.11 1.59 39.13
C GLY A 523 41.47 3.07 39.01
N SER A 524 41.68 3.56 37.78
CA SER A 524 42.00 4.96 37.48
C SER A 524 40.81 5.88 37.80
N TYR A 525 41.09 7.17 38.03
CA TYR A 525 40.04 8.18 38.02
C TYR A 525 39.71 8.52 36.58
N ILE A 526 38.44 8.44 36.20
CA ILE A 526 37.97 8.65 34.83
C ILE A 526 37.11 9.91 34.81
N CYS A 527 37.38 10.81 33.88
CA CYS A 527 36.59 12.00 33.63
C CYS A 527 36.03 11.99 32.20
N LEU A 528 34.72 11.83 32.09
CA LEU A 528 34.00 12.11 30.85
C LEU A 528 33.58 13.56 30.84
N PHE A 529 33.77 14.26 29.73
CA PHE A 529 33.37 15.65 29.64
C PHE A 529 32.94 16.03 28.22
N GLY A 530 32.21 17.13 28.11
CA GLY A 530 31.71 17.62 26.84
C GLY A 530 31.29 19.08 26.89
N GLY A 531 30.87 19.61 25.75
CA GLY A 531 30.59 21.03 25.55
C GLY A 531 31.13 21.52 24.22
N GLU A 532 30.74 22.74 23.82
CA GLU A 532 31.13 23.30 22.52
C GLU A 532 32.08 24.51 22.61
N ASP A 533 32.37 24.98 23.83
CA ASP A 533 33.24 26.11 24.09
C ASP A 533 34.68 25.64 24.27
N MET A 534 35.52 25.94 23.28
CA MET A 534 36.93 25.55 23.28
C MET A 534 37.78 26.27 24.33
N GLU A 535 37.43 27.49 24.70
CA GLU A 535 38.16 28.21 25.74
C GLU A 535 37.88 27.57 27.10
N TRP A 536 36.62 27.25 27.36
CA TRP A 536 36.23 26.50 28.55
C TRP A 536 36.88 25.11 28.59
N ILE A 537 36.85 24.35 27.48
CA ILE A 537 37.45 23.02 27.38
C ILE A 537 38.95 23.07 27.72
N ARG A 538 39.71 24.01 27.13
CA ARG A 538 41.14 24.18 27.40
C ARG A 538 41.39 24.52 28.87
N LYS A 539 40.67 25.52 29.39
CA LYS A 539 40.77 25.97 30.79
C LYS A 539 40.51 24.81 31.76
N PHE A 540 39.43 24.06 31.53
CA PHE A 540 39.06 22.90 32.34
C PHE A 540 40.14 21.81 32.28
N CYS A 541 40.60 21.41 31.09
CA CYS A 541 41.58 20.32 30.96
C CYS A 541 42.90 20.65 31.67
N ILE A 542 43.41 21.89 31.52
CA ILE A 542 44.63 22.34 32.20
C ILE A 542 44.46 22.27 33.71
N LEU A 543 43.34 22.79 34.21
CA LEU A 543 43.03 22.84 35.64
C LEU A 543 42.87 21.43 36.22
N ALA A 544 42.08 20.56 35.59
CA ALA A 544 41.86 19.18 36.02
C ALA A 544 43.19 18.40 36.09
N LYS A 545 44.06 18.51 35.07
CA LYS A 545 45.39 17.88 35.08
C LYS A 545 46.32 18.46 36.15
N ALA A 546 46.23 19.76 36.44
CA ALA A 546 47.01 20.37 37.51
C ALA A 546 46.57 19.85 38.89
N ILE A 547 45.26 19.80 39.15
CA ILE A 547 44.70 19.29 40.40
C ILE A 547 44.97 17.79 40.54
N ALA A 548 44.86 17.00 39.47
CA ALA A 548 45.19 15.58 39.51
C ALA A 548 46.64 15.34 39.96
N ARG A 549 47.59 16.11 39.42
CA ARG A 549 49.00 16.07 39.85
C ARG A 549 49.17 16.49 41.30
N ALA A 550 48.50 17.56 41.74
CA ALA A 550 48.57 18.04 43.11
C ALA A 550 47.94 17.06 44.13
N ALA A 551 46.88 16.35 43.73
CA ALA A 551 46.21 15.33 44.53
C ALA A 551 46.91 13.95 44.47
N GLY A 552 47.90 13.78 43.60
CA GLY A 552 48.59 12.51 43.39
C GLY A 552 47.72 11.41 42.79
N ILE A 553 46.71 11.77 41.99
CA ILE A 553 45.77 10.83 41.37
C ILE A 553 46.10 10.61 39.90
N ARG A 554 45.88 9.38 39.42
CA ARG A 554 45.92 9.05 37.99
C ARG A 554 44.56 9.38 37.37
N LEU A 555 44.51 10.47 36.62
CA LEU A 555 43.31 10.97 35.94
C LEU A 555 43.38 10.69 34.44
N GLU A 556 42.46 9.88 33.96
CA GLU A 556 42.21 9.62 32.54
C GLU A 556 41.00 10.45 32.10
N MET A 557 41.09 11.11 30.94
CA MET A 557 40.07 12.06 30.47
C MET A 557 39.63 11.73 29.06
N LEU A 558 38.31 11.68 28.82
CA LEU A 558 37.72 11.46 27.51
C LEU A 558 36.72 12.57 27.19
N TYR A 559 36.94 13.24 26.07
CA TYR A 559 35.99 14.18 25.50
C TYR A 559 34.94 13.44 24.68
N VAL A 560 33.68 13.53 25.12
CA VAL A 560 32.51 12.90 24.51
C VAL A 560 31.75 13.86 23.61
N GLY A 561 31.68 15.16 23.95
CA GLY A 561 30.98 16.17 23.15
C GLY A 561 29.52 16.42 23.57
N LYS A 562 28.64 16.64 22.59
CA LYS A 562 27.23 17.08 22.77
C LYS A 562 26.31 16.31 21.83
N SER A 563 25.00 16.25 22.11
CA SER A 563 24.00 15.41 21.39
C SER A 563 23.87 15.70 19.90
N ASN A 564 24.33 16.86 19.44
CA ASN A 564 24.35 17.23 18.03
C ASN A 564 25.80 17.27 17.51
N PRO A 565 26.42 16.11 17.23
CA PRO A 565 27.79 16.04 16.74
C PRO A 565 27.88 16.57 15.31
N ARG A 566 28.05 17.88 15.17
CA ARG A 566 28.28 18.55 13.88
C ARG A 566 29.76 18.67 13.58
N GLU A 567 30.10 19.27 12.42
CA GLU A 567 31.46 19.71 12.07
C GLU A 567 32.20 20.41 13.23
N LYS A 568 31.46 21.13 14.08
CA LYS A 568 32.03 21.81 15.25
C LYS A 568 32.69 20.82 16.21
N ILE A 569 32.04 19.70 16.53
CA ILE A 569 32.62 18.66 17.40
C ILE A 569 33.85 18.02 16.75
N GLN A 570 33.82 17.81 15.43
CA GLN A 570 34.97 17.30 14.71
C GLN A 570 36.17 18.26 14.77
N LYS A 571 35.94 19.57 14.61
CA LYS A 571 36.96 20.62 14.79
C LYS A 571 37.50 20.63 16.22
N ILE A 572 36.63 20.48 17.21
CA ILE A 572 37.03 20.39 18.62
C ILE A 572 37.92 19.17 18.87
N ASN A 573 37.54 17.98 18.39
CA ASN A 573 38.33 16.75 18.52
C ASN A 573 39.74 16.91 17.93
N ALA A 574 39.85 17.57 16.77
CA ALA A 574 41.13 17.85 16.14
C ALA A 574 42.01 18.76 17.01
N ILE A 575 41.44 19.81 17.60
CA ILE A 575 42.19 20.73 18.49
C ILE A 575 42.61 20.02 19.78
N ILE A 576 41.71 19.26 20.41
CA ILE A 576 42.01 18.50 21.65
C ILE A 576 43.16 17.52 21.42
N SER A 577 43.14 16.84 20.28
CA SER A 577 44.19 15.88 19.89
C SER A 577 45.52 16.57 19.60
N THR A 578 45.49 17.71 18.89
CA THR A 578 46.69 18.50 18.56
C THR A 578 47.34 19.10 19.81
N ASP A 579 46.53 19.63 20.73
CA ASP A 579 46.97 20.24 21.98
C ASP A 579 47.25 19.18 23.09
N ASN A 580 47.03 17.89 22.79
CA ASN A 580 47.16 16.76 23.73
C ASN A 580 46.41 16.99 25.06
N LEU A 581 45.18 17.51 24.97
CA LEU A 581 44.38 17.89 26.15
C LEU A 581 43.70 16.68 26.80
N SER A 582 43.22 15.72 26.01
CA SER A 582 42.58 14.49 26.50
C SER A 582 42.47 13.46 25.38
N HIS A 583 41.93 12.26 25.69
CA HIS A 583 41.41 11.37 24.66
C HIS A 583 40.15 11.97 24.03
N THR A 584 39.86 11.57 22.79
CA THR A 584 38.66 12.00 22.04
C THR A 584 38.01 10.79 21.38
N LEU A 585 36.71 10.88 21.09
CA LEU A 585 36.01 9.92 20.24
C LEU A 585 36.13 10.36 18.77
N PRO A 586 36.94 9.69 17.93
CA PRO A 586 37.13 10.09 16.54
C PRO A 586 35.86 9.87 15.70
N ASP A 587 35.08 8.84 16.03
CA ASP A 587 33.83 8.50 15.37
C ASP A 587 32.65 9.27 16.00
N LEU A 588 32.02 10.13 15.19
CA LEU A 588 30.87 10.93 15.61
C LEU A 588 29.61 10.08 15.86
N HIS A 589 29.52 8.88 15.29
CA HIS A 589 28.43 7.95 15.57
C HIS A 589 28.42 7.52 17.04
N LEU A 590 29.58 7.38 17.66
CA LEU A 590 29.71 7.04 19.09
C LEU A 590 29.30 8.20 20.00
N VAL A 591 29.55 9.45 19.57
CA VAL A 591 29.06 10.64 20.27
C VAL A 591 27.54 10.68 20.24
N TRP A 592 26.92 10.48 19.07
CA TRP A 592 25.47 10.36 18.94
C TRP A 592 24.92 9.22 19.82
N PHE A 593 25.57 8.06 19.77
CA PHE A 593 25.15 6.87 20.49
C PHE A 593 25.17 7.06 22.01
N PHE A 594 26.18 7.74 22.56
CA PHE A 594 26.23 8.08 23.98
C PHE A 594 24.94 8.78 24.46
N TRP A 595 24.47 9.77 23.69
CA TRP A 595 23.28 10.54 24.04
C TRP A 595 21.99 9.79 23.78
N VAL A 596 21.84 9.13 22.63
CA VAL A 596 20.64 8.33 22.33
C VAL A 596 20.48 7.15 23.29
N ARG A 597 21.59 6.58 23.76
CA ARG A 597 21.57 5.54 24.79
C ARG A 597 21.03 6.08 26.12
N LEU A 598 21.42 7.28 26.56
CA LEU A 598 20.84 7.95 27.74
C LEU A 598 19.34 8.24 27.57
N GLU A 599 18.93 8.74 26.41
CA GLU A 599 17.50 8.93 26.09
C GLU A 599 16.72 7.62 26.16
N SER A 600 17.36 6.52 25.78
CA SER A 600 16.78 5.18 25.80
C SER A 600 16.68 4.62 27.21
N MET A 601 17.68 4.85 28.06
CA MET A 601 17.59 4.53 29.48
C MET A 601 16.42 5.28 30.13
N TRP A 602 16.26 6.58 29.81
CA TRP A 602 15.14 7.39 30.30
C TRP A 602 13.80 6.80 29.86
N TYR A 603 13.66 6.48 28.56
CA TYR A 603 12.44 5.92 28.01
C TYR A 603 12.09 4.55 28.65
N SER A 604 13.08 3.65 28.75
CA SER A 604 12.94 2.34 29.38
C SER A 604 12.48 2.47 30.84
N LYS A 605 13.16 3.31 31.65
CA LYS A 605 12.77 3.56 33.05
C LYS A 605 11.35 4.11 33.17
N MET A 606 10.98 5.05 32.30
CA MET A 606 9.63 5.63 32.28
C MET A 606 8.56 4.58 31.96
N GLN A 607 8.80 3.67 31.01
CA GLN A 607 7.89 2.58 30.69
C GLN A 607 7.63 1.66 31.89
N HIS A 608 8.64 1.46 32.75
CA HIS A 608 8.54 0.72 34.02
C HIS A 608 7.96 1.56 35.18
N GLY A 609 7.37 2.72 34.89
CA GLY A 609 6.74 3.59 35.87
C GLY A 609 7.71 4.28 36.84
N LYS A 610 9.01 4.34 36.51
CA LYS A 610 10.01 5.03 37.32
C LYS A 610 10.02 6.52 37.02
N THR A 611 10.00 7.32 38.08
CA THR A 611 10.16 8.78 38.05
C THR A 611 11.47 9.20 38.71
N VAL A 612 11.86 10.47 38.51
CA VAL A 612 13.02 11.11 39.15
C VAL A 612 12.95 10.98 40.67
N GLU A 613 11.78 11.07 41.28
CA GLU A 613 11.63 10.96 42.73
C GLU A 613 11.76 9.52 43.24
N SER A 614 11.43 8.53 42.41
CA SER A 614 11.32 7.12 42.80
C SER A 614 12.56 6.27 42.52
N ASP A 615 13.43 6.71 41.60
CA ASP A 615 14.53 5.90 41.08
C ASP A 615 15.81 6.75 40.97
N PRO A 616 16.90 6.37 41.66
CA PRO A 616 18.14 7.16 41.66
C PRO A 616 18.83 7.16 40.29
N ILE A 617 18.74 6.08 39.52
CA ILE A 617 19.31 6.03 38.17
C ILE A 617 18.56 7.02 37.26
N MET A 618 17.24 7.12 37.41
CA MET A 618 16.42 8.11 36.69
C MET A 618 16.82 9.55 37.01
N GLN A 619 17.19 9.86 38.27
CA GLN A 619 17.73 11.18 38.64
C GLN A 619 19.02 11.48 37.89
N GLU A 620 19.91 10.49 37.84
CA GLU A 620 21.19 10.61 37.17
C GLU A 620 21.04 10.81 35.66
N ILE A 621 20.19 10.02 35.01
CA ILE A 621 19.88 10.15 33.57
C ILE A 621 19.31 11.53 33.24
N VAL A 622 18.30 11.99 33.98
CA VAL A 622 17.68 13.31 33.73
C VAL A 622 18.68 14.44 33.95
N SER A 623 19.57 14.30 34.93
CA SER A 623 20.65 15.26 35.13
C SER A 623 21.59 15.30 33.93
N MET A 624 22.05 14.16 33.42
CA MET A 624 22.88 14.08 32.21
C MET A 624 22.18 14.70 30.99
N LEU A 625 20.92 14.37 30.74
CA LEU A 625 20.15 14.94 29.62
C LEU A 625 19.93 16.45 29.77
N SER A 626 19.91 16.98 31.00
CA SER A 626 19.86 18.43 31.23
C SER A 626 21.18 19.16 30.90
N PHE A 627 22.29 18.42 30.85
CA PHE A 627 23.60 18.98 30.53
C PHE A 627 23.67 19.31 29.04
N ASP A 628 23.11 18.43 28.22
CA ASP A 628 22.99 18.62 26.78
C ASP A 628 22.14 19.84 26.39
N GLY A 629 21.05 20.08 27.13
CA GLY A 629 20.20 21.25 26.89
C GLY A 629 20.85 22.60 27.25
N SER A 630 21.99 22.58 27.92
CA SER A 630 22.74 23.76 28.37
C SER A 630 23.81 24.18 27.34
N ASP A 631 24.10 25.48 27.27
CA ASP A 631 25.21 26.00 26.44
C ASP A 631 26.58 25.91 27.16
N GLN A 632 26.60 25.44 28.42
CA GLN A 632 27.80 25.25 29.21
C GLN A 632 28.38 23.85 29.02
N GLY A 633 29.68 23.71 29.27
CA GLY A 633 30.33 22.40 29.32
C GLY A 633 29.84 21.55 30.49
N TRP A 634 30.13 20.25 30.44
CA TRP A 634 29.72 19.29 31.47
C TRP A 634 30.81 18.29 31.77
N VAL A 635 30.79 17.74 32.98
CA VAL A 635 31.76 16.74 33.43
C VAL A 635 31.09 15.64 34.26
N VAL A 636 31.66 14.45 34.19
CA VAL A 636 31.35 13.30 35.04
C VAL A 636 32.66 12.66 35.45
N PHE A 637 32.92 12.60 36.74
CA PHE A 637 34.04 11.90 37.34
C PHE A 637 33.61 10.57 37.93
N SER A 638 34.48 9.58 37.85
CA SER A 638 34.34 8.30 38.54
C SER A 638 35.70 7.75 38.99
N LYS A 639 35.69 6.76 39.89
CA LYS A 639 36.87 5.99 40.28
C LYS A 639 36.57 4.51 40.05
N GLY A 640 37.09 3.95 38.97
CA GLY A 640 36.71 2.60 38.53
C GLY A 640 35.19 2.41 38.48
N SER A 641 34.71 1.27 38.99
CA SER A 641 33.27 0.93 39.13
C SER A 641 32.57 1.58 40.34
N GLY A 642 33.24 2.54 41.01
CA GLY A 642 32.82 3.09 42.30
C GLY A 642 31.96 4.35 42.20
N GLU A 643 32.21 5.29 43.12
CA GLU A 643 31.47 6.54 43.22
C GLU A 643 31.57 7.40 41.96
N MET A 644 30.48 8.11 41.64
CA MET A 644 30.39 9.05 40.54
C MET A 644 29.97 10.44 41.02
N THR A 645 30.53 11.46 40.40
CA THR A 645 30.21 12.87 40.65
C THR A 645 30.08 13.60 39.32
N LYS A 646 29.16 14.56 39.23
CA LYS A 646 28.89 15.32 38.00
C LYS A 646 28.78 16.81 38.29
N ALA A 647 29.12 17.63 37.30
CA ALA A 647 29.04 19.08 37.43
C ALA A 647 28.92 19.79 36.07
N LYS A 648 28.46 21.04 36.10
CA LYS A 648 28.24 21.90 34.93
C LYS A 648 29.20 23.10 34.90
N GLY A 649 29.69 23.42 33.71
CA GLY A 649 30.19 24.73 33.30
C GLY A 649 31.18 25.36 34.26
N GLU A 650 30.85 26.55 34.73
CA GLU A 650 31.70 27.29 35.66
C GLU A 650 31.74 26.69 37.07
N ASN A 651 30.74 25.89 37.48
CA ASN A 651 30.74 25.31 38.83
C ASN A 651 31.90 24.33 39.02
N ILE A 652 32.21 23.50 38.01
CA ILE A 652 33.38 22.62 38.11
C ILE A 652 34.68 23.40 38.05
N VAL A 653 34.76 24.42 37.19
CA VAL A 653 35.97 25.24 37.06
C VAL A 653 36.25 25.97 38.38
N ARG A 654 35.23 26.57 39.00
CA ARG A 654 35.30 27.16 40.33
C ARG A 654 35.68 26.13 41.39
N CYS A 655 35.01 24.98 41.42
CA CYS A 655 35.31 23.92 42.38
C CYS A 655 36.77 23.47 42.33
N LEU A 656 37.33 23.27 41.13
CA LEU A 656 38.72 22.89 40.96
C LEU A 656 39.70 24.04 41.25
N SER A 657 39.28 25.28 41.03
CA SER A 657 40.10 26.46 41.34
C SER A 657 40.22 26.69 42.85
N ASP A 658 39.16 26.33 43.59
CA ASP A 658 39.10 26.39 45.05
C ASP A 658 39.71 25.13 45.71
N TYR A 659 40.51 24.33 44.99
CA TYR A 659 41.10 23.09 45.53
C TYR A 659 41.83 23.29 46.86
N ASP A 660 42.53 24.41 47.03
CA ASP A 660 43.23 24.73 48.29
C ASP A 660 42.29 24.84 49.51
N VAL A 661 41.00 25.12 49.30
CA VAL A 661 39.98 25.23 50.35
C VAL A 661 39.58 23.85 50.86
N TRP A 662 39.39 22.87 49.96
CA TRP A 662 38.85 21.56 50.30
C TRP A 662 39.87 20.42 50.23
N LYS A 663 41.12 20.65 49.80
CA LYS A 663 42.17 19.63 49.69
C LYS A 663 42.40 18.83 50.97
N ASN A 664 42.20 19.43 52.14
CA ASN A 664 42.38 18.75 53.43
C ASN A 664 41.34 17.63 53.65
N ASN A 665 40.18 17.71 53.00
CA ASN A 665 39.14 16.70 53.07
C ASN A 665 39.44 15.48 52.19
N VAL A 666 40.38 15.58 51.24
CA VAL A 666 40.78 14.47 50.35
C VAL A 666 41.34 13.30 51.14
N SER A 667 42.11 13.56 52.21
CA SER A 667 42.71 12.53 53.05
C SER A 667 41.69 11.72 53.84
N SER A 668 40.54 12.32 54.20
CA SER A 668 39.51 11.67 55.01
C SER A 668 38.37 11.06 54.20
N LYS A 669 37.97 11.70 53.10
CA LYS A 669 36.81 11.30 52.27
C LYS A 669 37.18 10.76 50.89
N GLY A 670 38.47 10.78 50.53
CA GLY A 670 38.92 10.52 49.17
C GLY A 670 38.67 11.70 48.23
N PHE A 671 39.27 11.67 47.05
CA PHE A 671 39.20 12.77 46.09
C PHE A 671 37.77 13.04 45.61
N LEU A 672 37.03 12.00 45.20
CA LEU A 672 35.66 12.16 44.69
C LEU A 672 34.66 12.56 45.79
N GLY A 673 34.79 12.00 46.99
CA GLY A 673 33.95 12.37 48.12
C GLY A 673 34.12 13.85 48.50
N ALA A 674 35.38 14.31 48.61
CA ALA A 674 35.67 15.72 48.90
C ALA A 674 35.21 16.67 47.78
N LEU A 675 35.40 16.29 46.51
CA LEU A 675 34.94 17.03 45.35
C LEU A 675 33.40 17.17 45.35
N ASN A 676 32.67 16.06 45.59
CA ASN A 676 31.21 16.03 45.61
C ASN A 676 30.64 16.91 46.73
N ASP A 677 31.22 16.84 47.93
CA ASP A 677 30.80 17.66 49.06
C ASP A 677 30.94 19.15 48.76
N TYR A 678 32.11 19.58 48.24
CA TYR A 678 32.32 20.98 47.89
C TYR A 678 31.42 21.45 46.75
N LEU A 679 31.18 20.61 45.74
CA LEU A 679 30.23 20.92 44.66
C LEU A 679 28.82 21.17 45.18
N ARG A 680 28.38 20.44 46.23
CA ARG A 680 27.09 20.67 46.89
C ARG A 680 27.07 21.97 47.68
N GLU A 681 28.18 22.34 48.32
CA GLU A 681 28.30 23.60 49.08
C GLU A 681 28.22 24.84 48.18
N ILE A 682 28.85 24.82 47.01
CA ILE A 682 28.85 25.95 46.07
C ILE A 682 27.59 26.00 45.18
N HIS A 683 26.71 24.99 45.27
CA HIS A 683 25.53 24.91 44.41
C HIS A 683 24.53 26.00 44.76
N THR A 684 24.20 26.85 43.77
CA THR A 684 23.23 27.93 43.97
C THR A 684 21.79 27.44 43.80
N PRO A 685 20.86 27.80 44.70
CA PRO A 685 19.45 27.43 44.56
C PRO A 685 18.74 28.08 43.36
N HIS A 686 19.37 29.09 42.74
CA HIS A 686 18.92 29.71 41.50
C HIS A 686 19.64 29.06 40.32
N HIS A 687 18.96 28.14 39.63
CA HIS A 687 19.41 27.55 38.39
C HIS A 687 18.26 27.38 37.41
N CYS A 688 18.55 27.47 36.11
CA CYS A 688 17.61 27.17 35.03
C CYS A 688 18.14 25.97 34.25
N ASN A 689 17.59 24.78 34.54
CA ASN A 689 17.95 23.57 33.81
C ASN A 689 17.00 23.39 32.64
N ARG A 690 17.59 23.16 31.47
CA ARG A 690 16.85 22.87 30.26
C ARG A 690 16.99 21.40 29.94
N LEU A 691 15.90 20.66 30.06
CA LEU A 691 15.82 19.28 29.57
C LEU A 691 15.25 19.32 28.16
N ILE A 692 16.03 18.86 27.19
CA ILE A 692 15.55 18.68 25.82
C ILE A 692 15.26 17.19 25.67
N LEU A 693 13.97 16.84 25.65
CA LEU A 693 13.55 15.49 25.28
C LEU A 693 13.29 15.49 23.77
N PRO A 694 13.74 14.47 23.03
CA PRO A 694 13.38 14.32 21.63
C PRO A 694 11.84 14.25 21.55
N GLY A 695 11.21 15.10 20.72
CA GLY A 695 9.75 15.34 20.65
C GLY A 695 8.92 14.17 20.09
N THR A 696 9.33 12.96 20.40
CA THR A 696 9.39 11.86 19.45
C THR A 696 9.25 10.52 20.20
N THR A 697 9.36 10.53 21.53
CA THR A 697 8.85 9.52 22.44
C THR A 697 7.32 9.66 22.52
N GLY A 698 6.58 8.61 22.14
CA GLY A 698 5.11 8.63 21.97
C GLY A 698 4.28 8.98 23.21
N SER A 699 4.92 9.27 24.34
CA SER A 699 4.29 9.78 25.56
C SER A 699 5.28 10.74 26.25
N ILE A 700 5.29 12.01 25.84
CA ILE A 700 6.00 13.05 26.60
C ILE A 700 5.26 13.23 27.93
N PRO A 701 5.89 12.97 29.09
CA PRO A 701 5.22 13.06 30.37
C PRO A 701 4.66 14.47 30.60
N GLU A 702 3.45 14.54 31.17
CA GLU A 702 2.79 15.82 31.47
C GLU A 702 3.53 16.61 32.55
N ARG A 703 4.25 15.91 33.43
CA ARG A 703 5.03 16.50 34.51
C ARG A 703 6.40 15.83 34.60
N VAL A 704 7.44 16.65 34.56
CA VAL A 704 8.83 16.27 34.87
C VAL A 704 9.30 17.20 35.98
N VAL A 705 10.07 16.69 36.92
CA VAL A 705 10.73 17.51 37.95
C VAL A 705 12.21 17.68 37.64
N CYS A 706 12.76 18.82 38.04
CA CYS A 706 14.18 19.08 37.94
C CYS A 706 14.96 18.10 38.82
N ALA A 707 15.94 17.40 38.26
CA ALA A 707 16.80 16.47 39.00
C ALA A 707 17.68 17.17 40.07
N GLU A 708 17.88 18.49 39.96
CA GLU A 708 18.72 19.26 40.91
C GLU A 708 17.91 19.86 42.07
N CYS A 709 16.73 20.46 41.82
CA CYS A 709 15.92 21.10 42.87
C CYS A 709 14.56 20.45 43.15
N GLY A 710 14.17 19.41 42.41
CA GLY A 710 12.87 18.73 42.56
C GLY A 710 11.64 19.56 42.15
N ARG A 711 11.83 20.81 41.69
CA ARG A 711 10.72 21.67 41.25
C ARG A 711 10.13 21.15 39.93
N PRO A 712 8.81 21.26 39.71
CA PRO A 712 8.21 20.92 38.43
C PRO A 712 8.79 21.80 37.32
N MET A 713 9.14 21.18 36.20
CA MET A 713 9.64 21.87 35.01
C MET A 713 8.47 22.27 34.11
N GLU A 714 8.55 23.46 33.53
CA GLU A 714 7.58 23.92 32.55
C GLU A 714 7.81 23.24 31.19
N LYS A 715 6.72 22.82 30.54
CA LYS A 715 6.75 22.18 29.22
C LYS A 715 6.64 23.24 28.12
N PHE A 716 7.66 23.33 27.28
CA PHE A 716 7.66 24.17 26.08
C PHE A 716 7.86 23.32 24.82
N VAL A 717 7.20 23.69 23.72
CA VAL A 717 7.53 23.20 22.38
C VAL A 717 8.50 24.20 21.76
N MET A 718 9.68 23.74 21.36
CA MET A 718 10.69 24.60 20.73
C MET A 718 10.95 24.18 19.29
N TYR A 719 10.90 25.14 18.38
CA TYR A 719 11.42 25.01 17.03
C TYR A 719 12.84 25.56 16.99
N ARG A 720 13.80 24.75 16.56
CA ARG A 720 15.19 25.18 16.36
C ARG A 720 15.52 25.09 14.88
N CYS A 721 15.88 26.21 14.27
CA CYS A 721 16.44 26.21 12.93
C CYS A 721 17.90 25.75 13.04
N CYS A 722 18.22 24.66 12.35
CA CYS A 722 19.59 24.18 12.22
C CYS A 722 20.11 24.71 10.88
N THR A 723 21.17 25.52 10.89
CA THR A 723 21.95 25.72 9.66
C THR A 723 22.75 24.45 9.43
N ASP A 724 22.49 23.81 8.31
CA ASP A 724 23.23 22.65 7.80
C ASP A 724 24.74 22.94 7.75
#